data_AF-A0A2D0SQG4-F1
#
_entry.id   AF-A0A2D0SQG4-F1
#
_cell.length_a   1.000
_cell.length_b   1.000
_cell.length_c   1.000
_cell.angle_alpha   90.00
_cell.angle_beta   90.00
_cell.angle_gamma   90.00
#
_symmetry.space_group_name_H-M   'P 1'
#
loop_
_entity.id
_entity.type
_entity.pdbx_description
1 polymer ?
#
loop_
_entity_poly.entity_id
_entity_poly.type
_entity_poly.pdbx_seq_one_letter_code
_entity_poly.pdbx_strand_id
1 'polypeptide(L)'
;MSSTALLHCMLSSPSEARDLLEQSRDPEFEKMELVVVTHVLDAITFWAQNVTEDKVFEKLDMALSETCPTAQSVKGQPSPHKVYGACYSGDRCWYRCKVQKQIDDTFHVAYIDYGNEEVVGRLDLVELPEDLQSAALAKRYKFWGFHLASEQDSPHYSQCSREEVKEKIKEIKKIEKEKNDLQNHADHLQQQLKEARLELQKVSEVCPRKDESVEVNMVSTVCERFSRLAEKVEAVRSNRERNECPTAEQCLSESIPVVVNNRIVMPLPSETLEMAWEDYRQSLKQLKECQSKAELEDLVNSRNQARSVLLAAIDDFLLVVGSLPISDRLNTLKDVSSSLMAAFGSVSEDDVQDQSLEQFCEWKSQKHRNFRNVRHATDKALCALSDWAANTSKFFCMTEKSAVTLEAVGAGVDELLEQAESDVCEELSTKFFEQNVEDMKIMSTACGIVMQRIKKEEYLLCGLRKMYEDNKKFKEDMVHWQKRSPKADELLQIKKHIKSLRSQLRWKLVEVGCMEEADELDLPEILRKKEEIAETRNALFQEIMHEKEQYVKLCGLVKGDFPELLQLYPEADIDSYLLSEGLLMKSLDRDLFDAEPMKELSGRRPLVCTEFQCQKVVLKSYSVDEESEVRMIKQAAQYHKVQNQHPSTAMPLLGLFFSKSDPLAYIMVPYYSNGSLKALQKLSPLTPSEIGRVMRGVLLGLQSLHESCITHASLNANNLFAVNREQGIVGDFDFTKTPEQRAVDCGMVAGSISLVAPELRQSQLPSPATDMYAVGGVMLWLHVPDCTGDNEQQVPRLSGLQLDVKVQTLLSKLLVCSRRLSAVEALCDDYFLSLEN
;
A
#
# COMPACT_ATOMS: atom_id res chain seq x y z
N MET A 1 -27.20 -17.11 12.56
CA MET A 1 -25.80 -17.41 12.17
C MET A 1 -25.86 -17.88 10.73
N SER A 2 -25.30 -17.24 9.70
CA SER A 2 -24.27 -16.20 9.60
C SER A 2 -24.57 -15.40 8.32
N SER A 3 -24.89 -14.11 8.45
CA SER A 3 -24.83 -13.16 7.34
C SER A 3 -23.64 -12.25 7.59
N THR A 4 -22.44 -12.79 7.37
CA THR A 4 -21.21 -12.00 7.20
C THR A 4 -21.30 -11.27 5.86
N ALA A 5 -22.05 -10.17 5.83
CA ALA A 5 -21.93 -9.15 4.79
C ALA A 5 -20.99 -8.08 5.35
N LEU A 6 -19.73 -8.21 4.97
CA LEU A 6 -18.61 -7.37 5.35
C LEU A 6 -18.81 -5.94 4.84
N LEU A 7 -18.69 -5.00 5.75
CA LEU A 7 -18.39 -3.61 5.47
C LEU A 7 -16.92 -3.54 5.05
N HIS A 8 -16.66 -3.51 3.75
CA HIS A 8 -15.30 -3.38 3.21
C HIS A 8 -14.79 -1.95 3.47
N CYS A 9 -14.06 -1.76 4.57
CA CYS A 9 -13.23 -0.59 4.76
C CYS A 9 -12.03 -0.72 3.79
N MET A 10 -12.16 -0.17 2.58
CA MET A 10 -11.08 -0.09 1.60
C MET A 10 -10.14 1.05 2.00
N LEU A 11 -8.96 0.71 2.50
CA LEU A 11 -7.77 1.57 2.42
C LEU A 11 -7.10 1.30 1.07
N SER A 12 -7.71 1.75 -0.01
CA SER A 12 -7.09 1.81 -1.33
C SER A 12 -7.91 2.75 -2.22
N SER A 13 -7.26 3.30 -3.24
CA SER A 13 -7.65 4.53 -3.96
C SER A 13 -9.13 4.62 -4.39
N PRO A 14 -9.72 5.83 -4.50
CA PRO A 14 -11.10 6.02 -4.97
C PRO A 14 -11.39 5.41 -6.36
N SER A 15 -10.36 5.27 -7.20
CA SER A 15 -10.45 4.63 -8.52
C SER A 15 -10.69 3.12 -8.43
N GLU A 16 -9.98 2.41 -7.53
CA GLU A 16 -10.13 0.96 -7.38
C GLU A 16 -11.51 0.58 -6.80
N ALA A 17 -12.07 1.43 -5.94
CA ALA A 17 -13.40 1.20 -5.38
C ALA A 17 -14.52 1.41 -6.43
N ARG A 18 -14.35 2.34 -7.38
CA ARG A 18 -15.28 2.52 -8.51
C ARG A 18 -15.28 1.31 -9.42
N ASP A 19 -14.11 0.76 -9.74
CA ASP A 19 -13.97 -0.43 -10.59
C ASP A 19 -14.64 -1.68 -9.99
N LEU A 20 -14.61 -1.82 -8.66
CA LEU A 20 -15.28 -2.93 -7.96
C LEU A 20 -16.80 -2.78 -7.90
N LEU A 21 -17.32 -1.55 -7.77
CA LEU A 21 -18.76 -1.29 -7.80
C LEU A 21 -19.37 -1.58 -9.16
N GLU A 22 -18.69 -1.24 -10.26
CA GLU A 22 -19.14 -1.52 -11.63
C GLU A 22 -19.13 -3.02 -11.98
N GLN A 23 -18.38 -3.84 -11.24
CA GLN A 23 -18.27 -5.29 -11.46
C GLN A 23 -19.33 -6.11 -10.70
N SER A 24 -20.01 -5.55 -9.69
CA SER A 24 -21.03 -6.26 -8.90
C SER A 24 -22.45 -6.10 -9.49
N ARG A 25 -23.18 -7.20 -9.69
CA ARG A 25 -24.57 -7.20 -10.25
C ARG A 25 -25.58 -7.91 -9.33
N ASP A 26 -25.56 -7.60 -8.04
CA ASP A 26 -26.63 -8.02 -7.11
C ASP A 26 -27.74 -6.94 -7.09
N PRO A 27 -29.03 -7.26 -7.25
CA PRO A 27 -30.11 -6.28 -7.20
C PRO A 27 -30.27 -5.56 -5.83
N GLU A 28 -29.64 -6.04 -4.74
CA GLU A 28 -29.56 -5.27 -3.48
C GLU A 28 -28.48 -4.16 -3.50
N PHE A 29 -27.52 -4.17 -4.43
CA PHE A 29 -26.46 -3.15 -4.55
C PHE A 29 -26.89 -1.84 -5.21
N GLU A 30 -28.07 -1.75 -5.84
CA GLU A 30 -28.60 -0.49 -6.41
C GLU A 30 -28.80 0.63 -5.38
N LYS A 31 -28.67 0.35 -4.08
CA LYS A 31 -28.77 1.32 -2.98
C LYS A 31 -27.45 1.65 -2.28
N MET A 32 -26.31 1.11 -2.71
CA MET A 32 -25.02 1.40 -2.06
C MET A 32 -24.38 2.65 -2.65
N GLU A 33 -24.02 3.61 -1.80
CA GLU A 33 -23.29 4.83 -2.17
C GLU A 33 -21.80 4.66 -1.84
N LEU A 34 -20.92 4.96 -2.80
CA LEU A 34 -19.49 5.07 -2.53
C LEU A 34 -19.21 6.41 -1.84
N VAL A 35 -18.63 6.36 -0.65
CA VAL A 35 -18.42 7.55 0.18
C VAL A 35 -17.00 7.67 0.72
N VAL A 36 -16.52 8.89 0.87
CA VAL A 36 -15.27 9.23 1.57
C VAL A 36 -15.61 9.81 2.93
N VAL A 37 -15.04 9.22 3.99
CA VAL A 37 -15.24 9.67 5.37
C VAL A 37 -14.48 10.98 5.58
N THR A 38 -15.20 12.03 5.98
CA THR A 38 -14.65 13.37 6.19
C THR A 38 -14.47 13.71 7.66
N HIS A 39 -15.37 13.24 8.52
CA HIS A 39 -15.30 13.49 9.96
C HIS A 39 -15.88 12.33 10.77
N VAL A 40 -15.17 11.89 11.78
CA VAL A 40 -15.61 10.80 12.67
C VAL A 40 -16.11 11.41 13.98
N LEU A 41 -17.37 11.15 14.33
CA LEU A 41 -17.96 11.65 15.59
C LEU A 41 -17.65 10.70 16.75
N ASP A 42 -17.80 9.40 16.51
CA ASP A 42 -17.54 8.34 17.48
C ASP A 42 -17.20 7.03 16.77
N ALA A 43 -17.01 5.95 17.52
CA ALA A 43 -16.60 4.64 16.99
C ALA A 43 -17.58 4.04 15.97
N ILE A 44 -18.83 4.53 15.91
CA ILE A 44 -19.88 3.97 15.05
C ILE A 44 -20.61 5.01 14.20
N THR A 45 -20.38 6.31 14.41
CA THR A 45 -21.05 7.42 13.73
C THR A 45 -20.03 8.35 13.09
N PHE A 46 -20.22 8.66 11.81
CA PHE A 46 -19.31 9.51 11.03
C PHE A 46 -20.05 10.28 9.93
N TRP A 47 -19.42 11.30 9.38
CA TRP A 47 -19.84 12.03 8.20
C TRP A 47 -19.03 11.59 7.00
N ALA A 48 -19.68 11.47 5.85
CA ALA A 48 -19.04 11.11 4.61
C ALA A 48 -19.68 11.80 3.40
N GLN A 49 -18.87 12.06 2.37
CA GLN A 49 -19.27 12.67 1.10
C GLN A 49 -19.36 11.59 0.00
N ASN A 50 -20.24 11.78 -0.99
CA ASN A 50 -20.38 10.83 -2.10
C ASN A 50 -19.28 11.05 -3.15
N VAL A 51 -18.57 9.97 -3.51
CA VAL A 51 -17.44 10.01 -4.45
C VAL A 51 -17.85 10.36 -5.88
N THR A 52 -19.12 10.22 -6.26
CA THR A 52 -19.58 10.61 -7.61
C THR A 52 -19.72 12.13 -7.79
N GLU A 53 -19.65 12.91 -6.71
CA GLU A 53 -19.83 14.37 -6.72
C GLU A 53 -18.50 15.17 -6.76
N ASP A 54 -17.35 14.53 -6.96
CA ASP A 54 -16.01 15.18 -6.99
C ASP A 54 -15.96 16.45 -7.86
N LYS A 55 -16.62 16.43 -9.04
CA LYS A 55 -16.67 17.57 -9.96
C LYS A 55 -17.50 18.76 -9.45
N VAL A 56 -18.42 18.52 -8.52
CA VAL A 56 -19.21 19.57 -7.85
C VAL A 56 -18.38 20.21 -6.75
N PHE A 57 -17.62 19.40 -6.03
CA PHE A 57 -16.73 19.84 -4.96
C PHE A 57 -15.60 20.75 -5.46
N GLU A 58 -14.88 20.37 -6.52
CA GLU A 58 -13.83 21.21 -7.12
C GLU A 58 -14.34 22.60 -7.54
N LYS A 59 -15.56 22.65 -8.10
CA LYS A 59 -16.20 23.92 -8.48
C LYS A 59 -16.58 24.76 -7.26
N LEU A 60 -17.04 24.11 -6.19
CA LEU A 60 -17.44 24.77 -4.95
C LEU A 60 -16.23 25.36 -4.23
N ASP A 61 -15.14 24.61 -4.08
CA ASP A 61 -13.90 25.08 -3.47
C ASP A 61 -13.32 26.29 -4.22
N MET A 62 -13.29 26.21 -5.56
CA MET A 62 -12.85 27.32 -6.40
C MET A 62 -13.73 28.56 -6.18
N ALA A 63 -15.06 28.41 -6.20
CA ALA A 63 -15.99 29.51 -5.99
C ALA A 63 -15.87 30.15 -4.59
N LEU A 64 -15.69 29.33 -3.54
CA LEU A 64 -15.50 29.82 -2.17
C LEU A 64 -14.18 30.57 -2.00
N SER A 65 -13.10 30.07 -2.61
CA SER A 65 -11.78 30.70 -2.56
C SER A 65 -11.75 32.08 -3.22
N GLU A 66 -12.53 32.28 -4.29
CA GLU A 66 -12.65 33.57 -4.98
C GLU A 66 -13.61 34.53 -4.27
N THR A 67 -14.74 34.01 -3.77
CA THR A 67 -15.84 34.85 -3.27
C THR A 67 -15.65 35.28 -1.82
N CYS A 68 -15.21 34.37 -0.95
CA CYS A 68 -15.20 34.62 0.50
C CYS A 68 -14.21 35.70 0.97
N PRO A 69 -12.99 35.83 0.42
CA PRO A 69 -12.05 36.86 0.86
C PRO A 69 -12.53 38.31 0.62
N THR A 70 -13.45 38.50 -0.32
CA THR A 70 -14.02 39.82 -0.67
C THR A 70 -15.46 39.99 -0.22
N ALA A 71 -16.07 38.96 0.37
CA ALA A 71 -17.44 38.97 0.84
C ALA A 71 -17.61 39.80 2.12
N GLN A 72 -18.83 40.31 2.34
CA GLN A 72 -19.13 41.11 3.53
C GLN A 72 -19.19 40.21 4.78
N SER A 73 -18.48 40.61 5.84
CA SER A 73 -18.60 39.97 7.16
C SER A 73 -20.03 40.04 7.66
N VAL A 74 -20.46 38.99 8.37
CA VAL A 74 -21.83 38.88 8.87
C VAL A 74 -22.15 39.99 9.87
N LYS A 75 -23.17 40.79 9.56
CA LYS A 75 -23.65 41.88 10.41
C LYS A 75 -24.82 41.41 11.28
N GLY A 76 -24.74 41.67 12.58
CA GLY A 76 -25.79 41.30 13.53
C GLY A 76 -25.80 39.81 13.88
N GLN A 77 -27.00 39.29 14.16
CA GLN A 77 -27.21 37.89 14.56
C GLN A 77 -27.48 37.02 13.31
N PRO A 78 -26.65 36.00 13.03
CA PRO A 78 -26.83 35.12 11.88
C PRO A 78 -28.10 34.27 12.00
N SER A 79 -28.73 34.01 10.86
CA SER A 79 -29.90 33.13 10.75
C SER A 79 -29.46 31.66 10.74
N PRO A 80 -30.05 30.78 11.56
CA PRO A 80 -29.70 29.36 11.59
C PRO A 80 -30.10 28.60 10.30
N HIS A 81 -30.90 29.23 9.43
CA HIS A 81 -31.37 28.62 8.18
C HIS A 81 -30.51 28.99 6.96
N LYS A 82 -29.59 29.96 7.10
CA LYS A 82 -28.72 30.44 6.02
C LYS A 82 -27.35 29.78 6.10
N VAL A 83 -26.71 29.55 4.96
CA VAL A 83 -25.33 29.08 4.85
C VAL A 83 -24.39 30.28 4.77
N TYR A 84 -23.28 30.20 5.50
CA TYR A 84 -22.24 31.23 5.61
C TYR A 84 -20.88 30.67 5.17
N GLY A 85 -19.95 31.56 4.84
CA GLY A 85 -18.56 31.20 4.60
C GLY A 85 -17.77 31.39 5.88
N ALA A 86 -17.03 30.38 6.32
CA ALA A 86 -16.14 30.48 7.47
C ALA A 86 -14.72 30.03 7.11
N CYS A 87 -13.73 30.78 7.57
CA CYS A 87 -12.32 30.40 7.43
C CYS A 87 -11.98 29.34 8.48
N TYR A 88 -11.59 28.15 8.05
CA TYR A 88 -11.20 27.07 8.96
C TYR A 88 -9.79 27.33 9.49
N SER A 89 -9.61 27.20 10.81
CA SER A 89 -8.34 27.58 11.44
C SER A 89 -7.18 26.66 11.07
N GLY A 90 -7.46 25.40 10.72
CA GLY A 90 -6.47 24.36 10.47
C GLY A 90 -5.65 24.56 9.19
N ASP A 91 -6.28 25.04 8.12
CA ASP A 91 -5.65 25.20 6.80
C ASP A 91 -5.78 26.63 6.23
N ARG A 92 -6.53 27.51 6.89
CA ARG A 92 -6.81 28.89 6.47
C ARG A 92 -7.60 28.98 5.15
N CYS A 93 -8.35 27.94 4.80
CA CYS A 93 -9.24 27.92 3.65
C CYS A 93 -10.69 28.28 4.05
N TRP A 94 -11.48 28.75 3.08
CA TRP A 94 -12.88 29.15 3.28
C TRP A 94 -13.84 28.02 2.94
N TYR A 95 -14.75 27.71 3.86
CA TYR A 95 -15.70 26.62 3.73
C TYR A 95 -17.12 27.05 4.06
N ARG A 96 -18.11 26.31 3.55
CA ARG A 96 -19.52 26.55 3.90
C ARG A 96 -19.84 26.01 5.27
N CYS A 97 -20.54 26.83 6.05
CA CYS A 97 -20.95 26.49 7.38
C CYS A 97 -22.36 26.97 7.71
N LYS A 98 -22.95 26.40 8.75
CA LYS A 98 -24.13 26.92 9.42
C LYS A 98 -23.77 27.34 10.82
N VAL A 99 -24.24 28.52 11.23
CA VAL A 99 -24.06 29.01 12.59
C VAL A 99 -25.05 28.30 13.50
N GLN A 100 -24.54 27.52 14.45
CA GLN A 100 -25.35 26.82 15.44
C GLN A 100 -25.64 27.70 16.66
N LYS A 101 -24.63 28.47 17.11
CA LYS A 101 -24.74 29.33 18.29
C LYS A 101 -23.81 30.53 18.17
N GLN A 102 -24.25 31.69 18.64
CA GLN A 102 -23.40 32.86 18.83
C GLN A 102 -23.15 33.06 20.33
N ILE A 103 -21.89 33.30 20.70
CA ILE A 103 -21.46 33.68 22.04
C ILE A 103 -20.59 34.93 21.88
N ASP A 104 -21.12 36.08 22.29
CA ASP A 104 -20.50 37.40 22.10
C ASP A 104 -20.09 37.65 20.63
N ASP A 105 -18.79 37.74 20.36
CA ASP A 105 -18.20 37.97 19.03
C ASP A 105 -17.62 36.72 18.38
N THR A 106 -17.98 35.55 18.92
CA THR A 106 -17.59 34.23 18.41
C THR A 106 -18.81 33.40 18.01
N PHE A 107 -18.63 32.55 17.01
CA PHE A 107 -19.69 31.77 16.38
C PHE A 107 -19.31 30.29 16.38
N HIS A 108 -20.15 29.46 16.99
CA HIS A 108 -20.07 28.02 16.85
C HIS A 108 -20.68 27.65 15.49
N VAL A 109 -19.84 27.17 14.59
CA VAL A 109 -20.19 26.85 13.22
C VAL A 109 -20.02 25.36 12.95
N ALA A 110 -20.92 24.80 12.14
CA ALA A 110 -20.81 23.44 11.63
C ALA A 110 -20.56 23.49 10.13
N TYR A 111 -19.45 22.92 9.68
CA TYR A 111 -19.08 22.84 8.27
C TYR A 111 -19.97 21.81 7.59
N ILE A 112 -20.88 22.28 6.74
CA ILE A 112 -21.96 21.45 6.22
C ILE A 112 -21.47 20.41 5.22
N ASP A 113 -20.33 20.68 4.57
CA ASP A 113 -19.77 19.80 3.55
C ASP A 113 -18.84 18.74 4.13
N TYR A 114 -18.40 18.84 5.40
CA TYR A 114 -17.43 17.91 6.00
C TYR A 114 -17.91 17.33 7.35
N GLY A 115 -18.84 17.99 8.03
CA GLY A 115 -19.48 17.52 9.25
C GLY A 115 -18.76 17.85 10.56
N ASN A 116 -17.58 18.49 10.50
CA ASN A 116 -16.86 19.00 11.68
C ASN A 116 -17.39 20.36 12.16
N GLU A 117 -17.06 20.72 13.40
CA GLU A 117 -17.51 21.95 14.06
C GLU A 117 -16.32 22.75 14.60
N GLU A 118 -16.45 24.08 14.62
CA GLU A 118 -15.43 25.00 15.15
C GLU A 118 -16.07 26.25 15.77
N VAL A 119 -15.32 26.96 16.61
CA VAL A 119 -15.64 28.33 17.05
C VAL A 119 -14.80 29.33 16.24
N VAL A 120 -15.47 30.15 15.43
CA VAL A 120 -14.82 31.18 14.58
C VAL A 120 -15.14 32.59 15.06
N GLY A 121 -14.23 33.54 14.82
CA GLY A 121 -14.44 34.96 15.13
C GLY A 121 -15.30 35.66 14.07
N ARG A 122 -15.81 36.86 14.37
CA ARG A 122 -16.60 37.65 13.40
C ARG A 122 -15.88 37.97 12.10
N LEU A 123 -14.55 38.17 12.15
CA LEU A 123 -13.74 38.48 10.96
C LEU A 123 -13.61 37.29 10.01
N ASP A 124 -13.75 36.08 10.55
CA ASP A 124 -13.61 34.82 9.83
C ASP A 124 -14.97 34.26 9.36
N LEU A 125 -16.05 35.06 9.43
CA LEU A 125 -17.41 34.67 9.04
C LEU A 125 -18.03 35.68 8.06
N VAL A 126 -18.38 35.23 6.85
CA VAL A 126 -18.89 36.06 5.75
C VAL A 126 -20.24 35.57 5.21
N GLU A 127 -20.99 36.49 4.60
CA GLU A 127 -22.21 36.15 3.88
C GLU A 127 -21.92 35.55 2.50
N LEU A 128 -22.59 34.43 2.19
CA LEU A 128 -22.50 33.80 0.86
C LEU A 128 -23.66 34.22 -0.05
N PRO A 129 -23.40 34.40 -1.36
CA PRO A 129 -24.42 34.66 -2.38
C PRO A 129 -25.37 33.45 -2.59
N GLU A 130 -26.51 33.68 -3.24
CA GLU A 130 -27.61 32.69 -3.36
C GLU A 130 -27.21 31.41 -4.09
N ASP A 131 -26.28 31.49 -5.04
CA ASP A 131 -25.72 30.38 -5.80
C ASP A 131 -24.93 29.38 -4.93
N LEU A 132 -24.45 29.81 -3.76
CA LEU A 132 -23.71 28.97 -2.80
C LEU A 132 -24.56 28.48 -1.62
N GLN A 133 -25.87 28.78 -1.62
CA GLN A 133 -26.84 28.32 -0.61
C GLN A 133 -27.40 26.91 -0.87
N SER A 134 -26.73 26.11 -1.71
CA SER A 134 -27.15 24.75 -2.07
C SER A 134 -27.08 23.76 -0.89
N ALA A 135 -27.61 22.56 -1.09
CA ALA A 135 -27.61 21.52 -0.06
C ALA A 135 -26.19 21.10 0.37
N ALA A 136 -26.12 20.55 1.59
CA ALA A 136 -24.88 20.01 2.18
C ALA A 136 -24.40 18.78 1.41
N LEU A 137 -23.08 18.67 1.18
CA LEU A 137 -22.48 17.53 0.48
C LEU A 137 -22.19 16.33 1.42
N ALA A 138 -21.92 16.58 2.70
CA ALA A 138 -21.72 15.49 3.68
C ALA A 138 -23.06 14.98 4.23
N LYS A 139 -23.18 13.65 4.31
CA LYS A 139 -24.27 12.95 5.00
C LYS A 139 -23.73 12.25 6.24
N ARG A 140 -24.57 12.10 7.26
CA ARG A 140 -24.24 11.39 8.50
C ARG A 140 -24.59 9.90 8.37
N TYR A 141 -23.62 9.05 8.64
CA TYR A 141 -23.71 7.59 8.61
C TYR A 141 -23.53 7.00 10.01
N LYS A 142 -24.12 5.82 10.22
CA LYS A 142 -23.96 5.02 11.43
C LYS A 142 -23.83 3.54 11.06
N PHE A 143 -22.91 2.82 11.68
CA PHE A 143 -22.80 1.38 11.47
C PHE A 143 -24.07 0.65 11.94
N TRP A 144 -24.68 -0.07 10.99
CA TRP A 144 -25.86 -0.87 11.25
C TRP A 144 -25.55 -1.99 12.24
N GLY A 145 -26.43 -2.19 13.22
CA GLY A 145 -26.27 -3.24 14.25
C GLY A 145 -25.47 -2.85 15.49
N PHE A 146 -24.87 -1.64 15.53
CA PHE A 146 -24.13 -1.16 16.69
C PHE A 146 -24.88 -0.06 17.47
N HIS A 147 -24.81 -0.14 18.80
CA HIS A 147 -25.34 0.86 19.72
C HIS A 147 -24.24 1.27 20.70
N LEU A 148 -24.01 2.57 20.88
CA LEU A 148 -23.21 3.06 21.99
C LEU A 148 -23.92 2.69 23.28
N ALA A 149 -23.22 2.01 24.18
CA ALA A 149 -23.73 1.75 25.52
C ALA A 149 -24.04 3.10 26.18
N SER A 150 -25.30 3.30 26.58
CA SER A 150 -25.67 4.50 27.32
C SER A 150 -24.94 4.50 28.68
N GLU A 151 -24.63 5.67 29.22
CA GLU A 151 -23.92 5.86 30.51
C GLU A 151 -24.58 5.18 31.73
N GLN A 152 -25.70 4.47 31.54
CA GLN A 152 -26.39 3.72 32.59
C GLN A 152 -26.01 2.24 32.66
N ASP A 153 -25.26 1.70 31.68
CA ASP A 153 -24.91 0.27 31.62
C ASP A 153 -23.42 0.01 31.89
N SER A 154 -22.93 0.38 33.09
CA SER A 154 -21.84 -0.30 33.82
C SER A 154 -21.29 0.59 34.94
N PRO A 155 -21.54 0.30 36.22
CA PRO A 155 -21.04 1.12 37.33
C PRO A 155 -19.54 0.89 37.61
N HIS A 156 -18.85 -0.01 36.91
CA HIS A 156 -17.49 -0.42 37.27
C HIS A 156 -16.36 0.25 36.47
N TYR A 157 -16.68 0.91 35.34
CA TYR A 157 -15.67 1.61 34.51
C TYR A 157 -15.58 3.12 34.79
N SER A 158 -16.57 3.70 35.49
CA SER A 158 -16.71 5.16 35.70
C SER A 158 -15.84 5.73 36.83
N GLN A 159 -15.23 4.92 37.69
CA GLN A 159 -14.62 5.41 38.93
C GLN A 159 -13.11 5.71 38.81
N CYS A 160 -12.38 4.94 38.00
CA CYS A 160 -10.94 5.16 37.78
C CYS A 160 -10.68 6.45 36.97
N SER A 161 -11.42 6.64 35.86
CA SER A 161 -11.23 7.82 35.00
C SER A 161 -11.72 9.13 35.63
N ARG A 162 -12.65 9.09 36.59
CA ARG A 162 -13.10 10.31 37.31
C ARG A 162 -12.10 10.83 38.32
N GLU A 163 -11.32 9.96 38.96
CA GLU A 163 -10.25 10.34 39.88
C GLU A 163 -9.07 10.96 39.12
N GLU A 164 -8.64 10.33 38.01
CA GLU A 164 -7.56 10.86 37.16
C GLU A 164 -7.90 12.23 36.56
N VAL A 165 -9.12 12.42 36.07
CA VAL A 165 -9.57 13.72 35.53
C VAL A 165 -9.61 14.78 36.64
N LYS A 166 -10.02 14.44 37.86
CA LYS A 166 -9.99 15.38 39.00
C LYS A 166 -8.58 15.76 39.40
N GLU A 167 -7.63 14.83 39.34
CA GLU A 167 -6.23 15.08 39.67
C GLU A 167 -5.58 16.00 38.64
N LYS A 168 -5.80 15.75 37.35
CA LYS A 168 -5.37 16.60 36.24
C LYS A 168 -5.95 18.02 36.33
N ILE A 169 -7.23 18.17 36.71
CA ILE A 169 -7.86 19.48 36.89
C ILE A 169 -7.23 20.26 38.06
N LYS A 170 -6.81 19.59 39.14
CA LYS A 170 -6.08 20.24 40.25
C LYS A 170 -4.70 20.73 39.79
N GLU A 171 -4.02 19.94 38.97
CA GLU A 171 -2.71 20.27 38.42
C GLU A 171 -2.78 21.50 37.50
N ILE A 172 -3.78 21.55 36.61
CA ILE A 172 -4.03 22.72 35.73
C ILE A 172 -4.28 24.00 36.54
N LYS A 173 -5.10 23.93 37.61
CA LYS A 173 -5.36 25.09 38.48
C LYS A 173 -4.12 25.56 39.23
N LYS A 174 -3.19 24.67 39.56
CA LYS A 174 -1.91 25.03 40.18
C LYS A 174 -1.02 25.78 39.19
N ILE A 175 -0.96 25.30 37.95
CA ILE A 175 -0.18 25.93 36.87
C ILE A 175 -0.73 27.31 36.51
N GLU A 176 -2.06 27.49 36.47
CA GLU A 176 -2.67 28.82 36.24
C GLU A 176 -2.32 29.83 37.34
N LYS A 177 -2.23 29.38 38.59
CA LYS A 177 -1.82 30.24 39.70
C LYS A 177 -0.35 30.66 39.56
N GLU A 178 0.54 29.71 39.26
CA GLU A 178 1.96 29.98 39.05
C GLU A 178 2.19 30.93 37.86
N LYS A 179 1.40 30.79 36.78
CA LYS A 179 1.42 31.70 35.64
C LYS A 179 1.03 33.14 36.02
N ASN A 180 -0.02 33.31 36.83
CA ASN A 180 -0.43 34.64 37.29
C ASN A 180 0.61 35.28 38.22
N ASP A 181 1.24 34.49 39.09
CA ASP A 181 2.29 34.97 39.99
C ASP A 181 3.54 35.43 39.19
N LEU A 182 3.92 34.70 38.14
CA LEU A 182 5.00 35.10 37.23
C LEU A 182 4.67 36.35 36.42
N GLN A 183 3.42 36.49 35.97
CA GLN A 183 2.98 37.69 35.24
C GLN A 183 3.06 38.94 36.13
N ASN A 184 2.59 38.85 37.38
CA ASN A 184 2.68 39.94 38.34
C ASN A 184 4.15 40.31 38.67
N HIS A 185 5.05 39.33 38.69
CA HIS A 185 6.48 39.58 38.90
C HIS A 185 7.12 40.31 37.71
N ALA A 186 6.74 39.94 36.48
CA ALA A 186 7.21 40.62 35.27
C ALA A 186 6.77 42.09 35.22
N ASP A 187 5.52 42.38 35.59
CA ASP A 187 4.99 43.74 35.64
C ASP A 187 5.70 44.60 36.71
N HIS A 188 6.03 44.01 37.86
CA HIS A 188 6.78 44.68 38.92
C HIS A 188 8.21 45.05 38.47
N LEU A 189 8.91 44.14 37.79
CA LEU A 189 10.24 44.40 37.24
C LEU A 189 10.21 45.49 36.17
N GLN A 190 9.18 45.52 35.33
CA GLN A 190 9.00 46.59 34.34
C GLN A 190 8.85 47.97 34.98
N GLN A 191 8.19 48.05 36.14
CA GLN A 191 8.02 49.28 36.88
C GLN A 191 9.34 49.75 37.51
N GLN A 192 10.12 48.84 38.12
CA GLN A 192 11.44 49.15 38.67
C GLN A 192 12.41 49.68 37.60
N LEU A 193 12.36 49.10 36.39
CA LEU A 193 13.22 49.51 35.27
C LEU A 193 12.87 50.92 34.76
N LYS A 194 11.59 51.30 34.86
CA LYS A 194 11.10 52.64 34.51
C LYS A 194 11.54 53.69 35.55
N GLU A 195 11.54 53.34 36.83
CA GLU A 195 12.04 54.20 37.92
C GLU A 195 13.56 54.42 37.83
N ALA A 196 14.33 53.36 37.59
CA ALA A 196 15.78 53.44 37.42
C ALA A 196 16.20 54.33 36.23
N ARG A 197 15.44 54.30 35.12
CA ARG A 197 15.67 55.20 33.98
C ARG A 197 15.41 56.67 34.31
N LEU A 198 14.43 56.95 35.17
CA LEU A 198 14.09 58.31 35.58
C LEU A 198 15.15 58.90 36.53
N GLU A 199 15.78 58.07 37.36
CA GLU A 199 16.91 58.48 38.20
C GLU A 199 18.17 58.78 37.38
N LEU A 200 18.48 57.94 36.39
CA LEU A 200 19.60 58.15 35.46
C LEU A 200 19.49 59.47 34.68
N GLN A 201 18.27 59.87 34.31
CA GLN A 201 18.01 61.12 33.60
C GLN A 201 18.18 62.36 34.50
N LYS A 202 18.01 62.23 35.82
CA LYS A 202 18.26 63.32 36.79
C LYS A 202 19.74 63.50 37.08
N VAL A 203 20.53 62.43 37.02
CA VAL A 203 21.98 62.47 37.27
C VAL A 203 22.74 63.12 36.09
N SER A 204 22.18 63.14 34.89
CA SER A 204 22.82 63.77 33.72
C SER A 204 22.78 65.31 33.68
N GLU A 205 22.03 65.97 34.56
CA GLU A 205 21.88 67.45 34.56
C GLU A 205 22.78 68.19 35.58
N VAL A 206 23.62 67.50 36.35
CA VAL A 206 24.47 68.14 37.37
C VAL A 206 25.93 67.71 37.24
N CYS A 207 26.66 68.30 36.28
CA CYS A 207 28.04 68.79 36.49
C CYS A 207 28.55 69.57 35.26
N PRO A 208 29.16 70.76 35.42
CA PRO A 208 29.65 71.55 34.30
C PRO A 208 31.04 71.12 33.82
N ARG A 209 31.24 71.19 32.51
CA ARG A 209 32.55 71.14 31.84
C ARG A 209 33.41 72.36 32.21
N LYS A 210 34.72 72.16 32.34
CA LYS A 210 35.74 73.07 31.80
C LYS A 210 37.07 72.36 31.57
N ASP A 211 37.60 72.63 30.38
CA ASP A 211 38.86 72.20 29.79
C ASP A 211 40.10 72.67 30.59
N GLU A 212 41.21 71.94 30.53
CA GLU A 212 42.32 72.22 29.59
C GLU A 212 43.52 71.29 29.82
N SER A 213 43.83 70.52 28.78
CA SER A 213 45.17 70.24 28.23
C SER A 213 46.30 69.63 29.07
N VAL A 214 46.96 68.65 28.42
CA VAL A 214 48.30 68.09 28.66
C VAL A 214 48.38 66.86 29.57
N GLU A 215 47.92 65.71 29.04
CA GLU A 215 48.46 64.36 29.35
C GLU A 215 48.04 63.33 28.25
N VAL A 216 48.11 63.74 26.98
CA VAL A 216 47.31 63.13 25.89
C VAL A 216 47.95 61.94 25.15
N ASN A 217 49.08 61.35 25.58
CA ASN A 217 49.69 60.26 24.79
C ASN A 217 49.97 58.92 25.49
N MET A 218 49.84 58.80 26.82
CA MET A 218 49.91 57.50 27.52
C MET A 218 48.55 57.02 28.02
N VAL A 219 47.64 57.93 28.35
CA VAL A 219 46.29 57.59 28.84
C VAL A 219 45.36 57.14 27.70
N SER A 220 45.53 57.66 26.47
CA SER A 220 44.69 57.26 25.32
C SER A 220 44.92 55.80 24.91
N THR A 221 46.17 55.37 24.83
CA THR A 221 46.55 54.01 24.39
C THR A 221 46.05 52.93 25.37
N VAL A 222 46.20 53.15 26.69
CA VAL A 222 45.74 52.18 27.71
C VAL A 222 44.22 52.14 27.76
N CYS A 223 43.54 53.30 27.72
CA CYS A 223 42.08 53.37 27.67
C CYS A 223 41.49 52.72 26.39
N GLU A 224 42.17 52.85 25.25
CA GLU A 224 41.78 52.20 23.99
C GLU A 224 41.95 50.67 24.07
N ARG A 225 43.02 50.17 24.71
CA ARG A 225 43.21 48.73 24.95
C ARG A 225 42.14 48.15 25.88
N PHE A 226 41.80 48.82 26.97
CA PHE A 226 40.70 48.39 27.85
C PHE A 226 39.36 48.38 27.13
N SER A 227 39.09 49.37 26.27
CA SER A 227 37.85 49.44 25.48
C SER A 227 37.76 48.26 24.50
N ARG A 228 38.86 47.96 23.79
CA ARG A 228 38.96 46.80 22.90
C ARG A 228 38.83 45.47 23.64
N LEU A 229 39.43 45.35 24.83
CA LEU A 229 39.29 44.17 25.67
C LEU A 229 37.84 44.01 26.14
N ALA A 230 37.16 45.08 26.53
CA ALA A 230 35.76 45.05 26.93
C ALA A 230 34.84 44.55 25.80
N GLU A 231 35.04 45.02 24.56
CA GLU A 231 34.31 44.50 23.39
C GLU A 231 34.52 42.99 23.18
N LYS A 232 35.76 42.52 23.33
CA LYS A 232 36.08 41.09 23.22
C LYS A 232 35.49 40.27 24.37
N VAL A 233 35.48 40.80 25.58
CA VAL A 233 34.85 40.16 26.75
C VAL A 233 33.34 40.08 26.57
N GLU A 234 32.69 41.10 26.00
CA GLU A 234 31.26 41.03 25.65
C GLU A 234 30.98 40.00 24.53
N ALA A 235 31.90 39.85 23.57
CA ALA A 235 31.81 38.79 22.56
C ALA A 235 31.95 37.38 23.18
N VAL A 236 32.88 37.20 24.14
CA VAL A 236 32.99 35.95 24.91
C VAL A 236 31.74 35.69 25.74
N ARG A 237 31.22 36.72 26.41
CA ARG A 237 29.97 36.64 27.19
C ARG A 237 28.81 36.19 26.30
N SER A 238 28.64 36.81 25.13
CA SER A 238 27.63 36.44 24.14
C SER A 238 27.81 35.01 23.61
N ASN A 239 29.05 34.51 23.48
CA ASN A 239 29.31 33.11 23.10
C ASN A 239 28.97 32.13 24.24
N ARG A 240 29.23 32.50 25.50
CA ARG A 240 28.91 31.68 26.68
C ARG A 240 27.41 31.64 26.98
N GLU A 241 26.68 32.73 26.69
CA GLU A 241 25.23 32.84 26.86
C GLU A 241 24.44 32.14 25.73
N ARG A 242 25.06 31.96 24.55
CA ARG A 242 24.53 31.11 23.47
C ARG A 242 24.70 29.62 23.81
N ASN A 243 23.87 29.12 24.73
CA ASN A 243 23.59 27.71 24.99
C ASN A 243 22.05 27.58 24.85
N GLU A 244 21.40 26.68 24.10
CA GLU A 244 21.69 25.35 23.55
C GLU A 244 20.86 25.18 22.26
N CYS A 245 21.51 24.89 21.14
CA CYS A 245 20.89 24.07 20.09
C CYS A 245 21.56 22.71 20.24
N PRO A 246 20.84 21.57 20.20
CA PRO A 246 21.50 20.27 20.26
C PRO A 246 22.48 20.19 19.09
N THR A 247 23.76 20.32 19.38
CA THR A 247 24.80 20.18 18.38
C THR A 247 24.78 18.73 17.90
N ALA A 248 25.18 18.49 16.66
CA ALA A 248 25.21 17.14 16.09
C ALA A 248 25.95 16.13 17.00
N GLU A 249 26.92 16.62 17.79
CA GLU A 249 27.63 15.88 18.84
C GLU A 249 26.76 15.46 20.04
N GLN A 250 25.84 16.32 20.49
CA GLN A 250 24.89 16.00 21.56
C GLN A 250 23.91 14.92 21.09
N CYS A 251 23.37 15.05 19.88
CA CYS A 251 22.53 14.02 19.26
C CYS A 251 23.25 12.67 19.18
N LEU A 252 24.50 12.64 18.72
CA LEU A 252 25.33 11.42 18.71
C LEU A 252 25.53 10.84 20.12
N SER A 253 25.84 11.69 21.09
CA SER A 253 26.13 11.28 22.46
C SER A 253 24.93 10.71 23.18
N GLU A 254 23.74 11.23 22.91
CA GLU A 254 22.47 10.71 23.43
C GLU A 254 22.05 9.43 22.70
N SER A 255 22.37 9.31 21.41
CA SER A 255 22.01 8.15 20.57
C SER A 255 22.84 6.91 20.86
N ILE A 256 24.15 7.05 21.09
CA ILE A 256 25.08 5.92 21.35
C ILE A 256 24.59 5.01 22.50
N PRO A 257 24.26 5.50 23.70
CA PRO A 257 23.79 4.64 24.78
C PRO A 257 22.44 4.00 24.46
N VAL A 258 21.55 4.64 23.71
CA VAL A 258 20.27 4.05 23.29
C VAL A 258 20.46 2.86 22.35
N VAL A 259 21.41 2.95 21.42
CA VAL A 259 21.71 1.89 20.44
C VAL A 259 22.57 0.77 21.04
N VAL A 260 23.46 1.10 22.00
CA VAL A 260 24.33 0.10 22.64
C VAL A 260 23.59 -0.68 23.74
N ASN A 261 22.79 0.00 24.55
CA ASN A 261 22.07 -0.58 25.69
C ASN A 261 20.71 -1.13 25.25
N ASN A 262 20.22 -2.14 25.97
CA ASN A 262 18.89 -2.75 25.76
C ASN A 262 18.64 -3.31 24.35
N ARG A 263 19.70 -3.78 23.68
CA ARG A 263 19.58 -4.46 22.38
C ARG A 263 18.80 -5.76 22.53
N ILE A 264 17.82 -5.95 21.65
CA ILE A 264 17.11 -7.22 21.56
C ILE A 264 17.95 -8.16 20.70
N VAL A 265 18.33 -9.29 21.27
CA VAL A 265 19.02 -10.38 20.57
C VAL A 265 18.02 -11.44 20.13
N MET A 266 18.44 -12.31 19.19
CA MET A 266 17.64 -13.47 18.82
C MET A 266 17.31 -14.31 20.07
N PRO A 267 16.04 -14.61 20.35
CA PRO A 267 15.64 -15.46 21.46
C PRO A 267 16.24 -16.87 21.33
N LEU A 268 16.67 -17.47 22.45
CA LEU A 268 17.14 -18.87 22.47
C LEU A 268 16.11 -19.87 21.89
N PRO A 269 14.79 -19.72 22.13
CA PRO A 269 13.80 -20.61 21.52
C PRO A 269 13.78 -20.57 19.98
N SER A 270 14.35 -19.54 19.34
CA SER A 270 14.38 -19.44 17.87
C SER A 270 15.13 -20.58 17.20
N GLU A 271 16.25 -21.04 17.79
CA GLU A 271 17.01 -22.17 17.25
C GLU A 271 16.21 -23.48 17.38
N THR A 272 15.57 -23.68 18.53
CA THR A 272 14.72 -24.86 18.77
C THR A 272 13.51 -24.86 17.84
N LEU A 273 12.91 -23.68 17.61
CA LEU A 273 11.81 -23.49 16.68
C LEU A 273 12.24 -23.81 15.24
N GLU A 274 13.40 -23.34 14.81
CA GLU A 274 13.92 -23.59 13.47
C GLU A 274 14.21 -25.08 13.23
N MET A 275 14.80 -25.76 14.22
CA MET A 275 14.99 -27.22 14.19
C MET A 275 13.65 -27.96 14.09
N ALA A 276 12.66 -27.60 14.92
CA ALA A 276 11.35 -28.24 14.90
C ALA A 276 10.61 -28.02 13.58
N TRP A 277 10.76 -26.84 12.95
CA TRP A 277 10.25 -26.57 11.62
C TRP A 277 10.91 -27.45 10.56
N GLU A 278 12.23 -27.67 10.65
CA GLU A 278 12.94 -28.50 9.70
C GLU A 278 12.54 -29.97 9.81
N ASP A 279 12.42 -30.50 11.03
CA ASP A 279 11.92 -31.86 11.27
C ASP A 279 10.49 -32.05 10.73
N TYR A 280 9.63 -31.05 10.90
CA TYR A 280 8.27 -31.07 10.36
C TYR A 280 8.27 -31.04 8.83
N ARG A 281 9.08 -30.19 8.19
CA ARG A 281 9.23 -30.14 6.72
C ARG A 281 9.78 -31.44 6.16
N GLN A 282 10.76 -32.03 6.83
CA GLN A 282 11.35 -33.31 6.43
C GLN A 282 10.31 -34.43 6.49
N SER A 283 9.49 -34.47 7.55
CA SER A 283 8.39 -35.43 7.68
C SER A 283 7.34 -35.27 6.56
N LEU A 284 6.98 -34.03 6.22
CA LEU A 284 6.08 -33.74 5.09
C LEU A 284 6.68 -34.17 3.75
N LYS A 285 7.98 -33.99 3.55
CA LYS A 285 8.67 -34.42 2.33
C LYS A 285 8.64 -35.95 2.19
N GLN A 286 8.93 -36.68 3.25
CA GLN A 286 8.85 -38.14 3.27
C GLN A 286 7.43 -38.65 2.94
N LEU A 287 6.39 -37.99 3.46
CA LEU A 287 5.01 -38.32 3.12
C LEU A 287 4.66 -38.07 1.64
N LYS A 288 5.17 -36.99 1.05
CA LYS A 288 4.97 -36.69 -0.38
C LYS A 288 5.65 -37.70 -1.30
N GLU A 289 6.78 -38.25 -0.87
CA GLU A 289 7.56 -39.26 -1.62
C GLU A 289 7.10 -40.70 -1.34
N CYS A 290 6.23 -40.91 -0.36
CA CYS A 290 5.73 -42.23 0.03
C CYS A 290 4.92 -42.88 -1.10
N GLN A 291 5.28 -44.10 -1.48
CA GLN A 291 4.57 -44.89 -2.50
C GLN A 291 3.82 -46.11 -1.92
N SER A 292 4.17 -46.52 -0.68
CA SER A 292 3.65 -47.73 -0.05
C SER A 292 2.57 -47.41 0.98
N LYS A 293 1.39 -48.02 0.82
CA LYS A 293 0.29 -47.87 1.79
C LYS A 293 0.62 -48.44 3.18
N ALA A 294 1.56 -49.39 3.27
CA ALA A 294 1.98 -49.98 4.54
C ALA A 294 2.82 -49.02 5.40
N GLU A 295 3.61 -48.15 4.76
CA GLU A 295 4.49 -47.18 5.45
C GLU A 295 3.76 -45.86 5.76
N LEU A 296 2.62 -45.63 5.11
CA LEU A 296 1.86 -44.39 5.23
C LEU A 296 1.42 -44.09 6.67
N GLU A 297 0.94 -45.09 7.40
CA GLU A 297 0.48 -44.90 8.79
C GLU A 297 1.63 -44.49 9.72
N ASP A 298 2.79 -45.13 9.57
CA ASP A 298 3.99 -44.82 10.34
C ASP A 298 4.52 -43.41 10.03
N LEU A 299 4.54 -43.02 8.75
CA LEU A 299 4.96 -41.68 8.33
C LEU A 299 3.98 -40.58 8.77
N VAL A 300 2.66 -40.84 8.77
CA VAL A 300 1.65 -39.92 9.29
C VAL A 300 1.82 -39.74 10.80
N ASN A 301 2.11 -40.81 11.53
CA ASN A 301 2.40 -40.76 12.96
C ASN A 301 3.68 -39.98 13.24
N SER A 302 4.75 -40.21 12.47
CA SER A 302 5.99 -39.45 12.54
C SER A 302 5.76 -37.94 12.31
N ARG A 303 5.00 -37.57 11.27
CA ARG A 303 4.61 -36.17 11.01
C ARG A 303 3.79 -35.58 12.17
N ASN A 304 2.84 -36.33 12.74
CA ASN A 304 2.03 -35.87 13.87
C ASN A 304 2.91 -35.61 15.10
N GLN A 305 3.89 -36.46 15.35
CA GLN A 305 4.86 -36.26 16.42
C GLN A 305 5.70 -35.00 16.17
N ALA A 306 6.26 -34.83 14.97
CA ALA A 306 7.01 -33.62 14.60
C ALA A 306 6.14 -32.35 14.73
N ARG A 307 4.87 -32.40 14.30
CA ARG A 307 3.91 -31.30 14.47
C ARG A 307 3.68 -30.95 15.94
N SER A 308 3.53 -31.95 16.80
CA SER A 308 3.35 -31.73 18.24
C SER A 308 4.57 -31.08 18.88
N VAL A 309 5.78 -31.48 18.47
CA VAL A 309 7.03 -30.85 18.92
C VAL A 309 7.12 -29.41 18.42
N LEU A 310 6.77 -29.16 17.16
CA LEU A 310 6.74 -27.82 16.58
C LEU A 310 5.75 -26.91 17.30
N LEU A 311 4.54 -27.37 17.61
CA LEU A 311 3.56 -26.57 18.36
C LEU A 311 4.07 -26.20 19.75
N ALA A 312 4.76 -27.11 20.44
CA ALA A 312 5.38 -26.82 21.73
C ALA A 312 6.53 -25.79 21.60
N ALA A 313 7.38 -25.92 20.58
CA ALA A 313 8.44 -24.94 20.31
C ALA A 313 7.87 -23.55 19.94
N ILE A 314 6.74 -23.52 19.22
CA ILE A 314 6.00 -22.29 18.92
C ILE A 314 5.45 -21.67 20.20
N ASP A 315 4.87 -22.46 21.11
CA ASP A 315 4.39 -21.97 22.41
C ASP A 315 5.50 -21.28 23.20
N ASP A 316 6.66 -21.93 23.33
CA ASP A 316 7.82 -21.39 24.02
C ASP A 316 8.35 -20.11 23.34
N PHE A 317 8.41 -20.08 22.00
CA PHE A 317 8.84 -18.91 21.24
C PHE A 317 7.86 -17.74 21.39
N LEU A 318 6.56 -17.96 21.20
CA LEU A 318 5.54 -16.92 21.30
C LEU A 318 5.47 -16.33 22.73
N LEU A 319 5.67 -17.16 23.75
CA LEU A 319 5.72 -16.70 25.15
C LEU A 319 6.88 -15.72 25.37
N VAL A 320 8.08 -16.07 24.88
CA VAL A 320 9.27 -15.22 25.03
C VAL A 320 9.14 -13.95 24.20
N VAL A 321 8.83 -14.07 22.91
CA VAL A 321 8.77 -12.93 21.98
C VAL A 321 7.61 -12.00 22.31
N GLY A 322 6.47 -12.53 22.76
CA GLY A 322 5.33 -11.72 23.19
C GLY A 322 5.62 -10.84 24.41
N SER A 323 6.65 -11.16 25.20
CA SER A 323 7.10 -10.34 26.33
C SER A 323 8.11 -9.25 25.96
N LEU A 324 8.67 -9.29 24.73
CA LEU A 324 9.67 -8.34 24.28
C LEU A 324 9.02 -7.04 23.75
N PRO A 325 9.54 -5.86 24.10
CA PRO A 325 9.01 -4.58 23.62
C PRO A 325 9.48 -4.28 22.18
N ILE A 326 9.17 -5.16 21.22
CA ILE A 326 9.64 -5.07 19.82
C ILE A 326 9.14 -3.81 19.13
N SER A 327 7.85 -3.46 19.30
CA SER A 327 7.27 -2.26 18.69
C SER A 327 7.86 -0.99 19.28
N ASP A 328 7.97 -0.92 20.61
CA ASP A 328 8.51 0.25 21.31
C ASP A 328 10.00 0.46 20.96
N ARG A 329 10.76 -0.64 20.88
CA ARG A 329 12.17 -0.61 20.47
C ARG A 329 12.31 -0.14 19.02
N LEU A 330 11.49 -0.63 18.10
CA LEU A 330 11.52 -0.21 16.70
C LEU A 330 11.20 1.28 16.54
N ASN A 331 10.23 1.80 17.30
CA ASN A 331 9.91 3.23 17.31
C ASN A 331 11.08 4.05 17.85
N THR A 332 11.68 3.62 18.97
CA THR A 332 12.85 4.29 19.56
C THR A 332 14.02 4.36 18.57
N LEU A 333 14.30 3.27 17.85
CA LEU A 333 15.36 3.23 16.84
C LEU A 333 15.08 4.14 15.64
N LYS A 334 13.82 4.21 15.19
CA LYS A 334 13.39 5.13 14.13
C LYS A 334 13.50 6.59 14.54
N ASP A 335 13.13 6.91 15.78
CA ASP A 335 13.25 8.27 16.32
C ASP A 335 14.73 8.69 16.35
N VAL A 336 15.59 7.83 16.91
CA VAL A 336 17.05 8.07 16.93
C VAL A 336 17.62 8.21 15.52
N SER A 337 17.24 7.33 14.59
CA SER A 337 17.68 7.39 13.19
C SER A 337 17.26 8.71 12.52
N SER A 338 16.02 9.14 12.76
CA SER A 338 15.48 10.40 12.23
C SER A 338 16.22 11.62 12.80
N SER A 339 16.50 11.62 14.11
CA SER A 339 17.29 12.66 14.77
C SER A 339 18.72 12.73 14.23
N LEU A 340 19.37 11.59 13.99
CA LEU A 340 20.73 11.54 13.43
C LEU A 340 20.76 11.99 11.96
N MET A 341 19.78 11.58 11.15
CA MET A 341 19.66 12.03 9.76
C MET A 341 19.42 13.54 9.66
N ALA A 342 18.61 14.11 10.56
CA ALA A 342 18.40 15.56 10.63
C ALA A 342 19.69 16.32 10.99
N ALA A 343 20.55 15.74 11.83
CA ALA A 343 21.79 16.37 12.28
C ALA A 343 22.97 16.21 11.30
N PHE A 344 23.07 15.07 10.59
CA PHE A 344 24.25 14.73 9.77
C PHE A 344 23.96 14.62 8.26
N GLY A 345 22.71 14.61 7.82
CA GLY A 345 22.34 14.43 6.42
C GLY A 345 22.67 13.02 5.91
N SER A 346 23.06 12.89 4.64
CA SER A 346 23.41 11.60 4.03
C SER A 346 24.79 11.11 4.53
N VAL A 347 24.80 10.01 5.28
CA VAL A 347 26.03 9.41 5.82
C VAL A 347 26.59 8.36 4.85
N SER A 348 27.90 8.36 4.61
CA SER A 348 28.60 7.37 3.77
C SER A 348 28.75 6.03 4.48
N GLU A 349 28.35 4.95 3.81
CA GLU A 349 28.32 3.56 4.33
C GLU A 349 29.65 2.81 4.13
N ASP A 350 30.78 3.38 4.54
CA ASP A 350 32.03 2.62 4.52
C ASP A 350 32.11 1.67 5.72
N ASP A 351 32.67 0.47 5.50
CA ASP A 351 32.88 -0.56 6.54
C ASP A 351 33.93 -0.08 7.56
N VAL A 352 33.46 0.54 8.66
CA VAL A 352 34.34 1.02 9.73
C VAL A 352 34.26 0.12 10.97
N GLN A 353 35.43 -0.21 11.51
CA GLN A 353 35.63 -1.07 12.68
C GLN A 353 35.11 -0.42 13.99
N ASP A 354 34.66 -1.25 14.93
CA ASP A 354 34.09 -0.85 16.24
C ASP A 354 35.00 0.05 17.10
N GLN A 355 36.31 0.06 16.84
CA GLN A 355 37.30 0.90 17.55
C GLN A 355 37.05 2.41 17.37
N SER A 356 36.27 2.82 16.37
CA SER A 356 36.02 4.25 16.09
C SER A 356 34.99 4.92 17.03
N LEU A 357 34.15 4.16 17.74
CA LEU A 357 33.27 4.75 18.78
C LEU A 357 34.06 5.14 20.04
N GLU A 358 35.09 4.37 20.40
CA GLU A 358 36.02 4.73 21.48
C GLU A 358 36.82 5.98 21.11
N GLN A 359 37.26 6.08 19.84
CA GLN A 359 37.93 7.28 19.31
C GLN A 359 37.04 8.52 19.40
N PHE A 360 35.73 8.42 19.14
CA PHE A 360 34.79 9.53 19.32
C PHE A 360 34.67 9.94 20.80
N CYS A 361 34.54 8.98 21.71
CA CYS A 361 34.45 9.26 23.15
C CYS A 361 35.74 9.91 23.71
N GLU A 362 36.91 9.46 23.25
CA GLU A 362 38.21 10.01 23.63
C GLU A 362 38.41 11.42 23.06
N TRP A 363 38.11 11.60 21.77
CA TRP A 363 38.11 12.90 21.11
C TRP A 363 37.20 13.92 21.82
N LYS A 364 35.96 13.52 22.13
CA LYS A 364 34.99 14.35 22.86
C LYS A 364 35.55 14.78 24.21
N SER A 365 36.09 13.83 24.97
CA SER A 365 36.66 14.07 26.30
C SER A 365 37.84 15.04 26.24
N GLN A 366 38.72 14.88 25.25
CA GLN A 366 39.88 15.72 25.06
C GLN A 366 39.49 17.15 24.63
N LYS A 367 38.53 17.30 23.72
CA LYS A 367 38.01 18.62 23.30
C LYS A 367 37.33 19.36 24.44
N HIS A 368 36.50 18.69 25.24
CA HIS A 368 35.87 19.27 26.43
C HIS A 368 36.90 19.67 27.51
N ARG A 369 38.01 18.94 27.62
CA ARG A 369 39.10 19.29 28.53
C ARG A 369 39.85 20.53 28.05
N ASN A 370 40.18 20.60 26.76
CA ASN A 370 40.85 21.75 26.17
C ASN A 370 40.02 23.03 26.33
N PHE A 371 38.72 22.96 26.02
CA PHE A 371 37.83 24.11 26.18
C PHE A 371 37.71 24.58 27.63
N ARG A 372 37.59 23.66 28.59
CA ARG A 372 37.60 24.00 30.03
C ARG A 372 38.90 24.67 30.46
N ASN A 373 40.04 24.21 29.94
CA ASN A 373 41.34 24.79 30.25
C ASN A 373 41.46 26.22 29.71
N VAL A 374 41.07 26.46 28.45
CA VAL A 374 41.05 27.79 27.84
C VAL A 374 40.14 28.72 28.63
N ARG A 375 38.90 28.31 28.89
CA ARG A 375 37.94 29.09 29.69
C ARG A 375 38.47 29.43 31.09
N HIS A 376 39.12 28.47 31.74
CA HIS A 376 39.73 28.68 33.06
C HIS A 376 40.91 29.67 33.01
N ALA A 377 41.72 29.63 31.95
CA ALA A 377 42.80 30.60 31.74
C ALA A 377 42.25 32.01 31.55
N THR A 378 41.22 32.17 30.70
CA THR A 378 40.55 33.46 30.48
C THR A 378 39.92 34.02 31.75
N ASP A 379 39.20 33.19 32.52
CA ASP A 379 38.61 33.60 33.80
C ASP A 379 39.70 34.03 34.79
N LYS A 380 40.81 33.30 34.86
CA LYS A 380 41.95 33.63 35.73
C LYS A 380 42.61 34.96 35.34
N ALA A 381 42.80 35.21 34.05
CA ALA A 381 43.39 36.46 33.56
C ALA A 381 42.50 37.68 33.80
N LEU A 382 41.18 37.53 33.58
CA LEU A 382 40.20 38.59 33.87
C LEU A 382 40.07 38.86 35.38
N CYS A 383 40.11 37.82 36.21
CA CYS A 383 40.17 37.98 37.68
C CYS A 383 41.43 38.74 38.10
N ALA A 384 42.60 38.40 37.56
CA ALA A 384 43.85 39.10 37.88
C ALA A 384 43.80 40.59 37.50
N LEU A 385 43.20 40.94 36.36
CA LEU A 385 42.96 42.33 35.98
C LEU A 385 41.97 43.05 36.91
N SER A 386 40.88 42.37 37.30
CA SER A 386 39.89 42.91 38.23
C SER A 386 40.51 43.17 39.61
N ASP A 387 41.33 42.24 40.11
CA ASP A 387 42.03 42.36 41.38
C ASP A 387 43.04 43.50 41.36
N TRP A 388 43.79 43.65 40.25
CA TRP A 388 44.68 44.79 40.04
C TRP A 388 43.92 46.13 40.04
N ALA A 389 42.79 46.22 39.34
CA ALA A 389 41.97 47.43 39.30
C ALA A 389 41.40 47.79 40.68
N ALA A 390 40.93 46.78 41.43
CA ALA A 390 40.44 46.94 42.79
C ALA A 390 41.55 47.40 43.76
N ASN A 391 42.75 46.82 43.67
CA ASN A 391 43.90 47.20 44.50
C ASN A 391 44.41 48.61 44.18
N THR A 392 44.45 48.96 42.90
CA THR A 392 44.80 50.32 42.43
C THR A 392 43.78 51.34 42.94
N SER A 393 42.49 51.06 42.83
CA SER A 393 41.43 51.91 43.36
C SER A 393 41.56 52.11 44.88
N LYS A 394 41.85 51.04 45.64
CA LYS A 394 42.08 51.10 47.09
C LYS A 394 43.35 51.86 47.48
N PHE A 395 44.40 51.83 46.67
CA PHE A 395 45.64 52.57 46.90
C PHE A 395 45.44 54.09 46.75
N PHE A 396 44.62 54.52 45.77
CA PHE A 396 44.31 55.93 45.56
C PHE A 396 43.14 56.46 46.43
N CYS A 397 42.49 55.59 47.21
CA CYS A 397 41.37 55.98 48.08
C CYS A 397 41.87 56.62 49.39
N MET A 398 41.85 57.96 49.48
CA MET A 398 42.34 58.70 50.66
C MET A 398 41.39 58.69 51.88
N THR A 399 40.25 58.03 51.80
CA THR A 399 39.24 57.98 52.88
C THR A 399 39.34 56.74 53.77
N GLU A 400 40.05 55.71 53.35
CA GLU A 400 40.27 54.47 54.11
C GLU A 400 41.76 54.28 54.44
N LYS A 401 42.08 53.78 55.64
CA LYS A 401 43.43 53.30 55.97
C LYS A 401 43.65 51.96 55.27
N SER A 402 43.96 51.98 53.98
CA SER A 402 44.27 50.77 53.22
C SER A 402 45.74 50.35 53.42
N ALA A 403 45.99 49.06 53.58
CA ALA A 403 47.31 48.45 53.78
C ALA A 403 47.91 47.93 52.45
N VAL A 404 47.60 48.59 51.33
CA VAL A 404 48.06 48.16 50.01
C VAL A 404 49.51 48.62 49.80
N THR A 405 50.42 47.67 49.60
CA THR A 405 51.84 47.96 49.36
C THR A 405 52.07 48.45 47.93
N LEU A 406 53.12 49.24 47.70
CA LEU A 406 53.50 49.72 46.37
C LEU A 406 53.73 48.55 45.38
N GLU A 407 54.18 47.40 45.88
CA GLU A 407 54.36 46.17 45.11
C GLU A 407 53.05 45.58 44.58
N ALA A 408 51.92 45.76 45.30
CA ALA A 408 50.61 45.25 44.89
C ALA A 408 49.96 46.08 43.76
N VAL A 409 50.46 47.31 43.52
CA VAL A 409 49.99 48.22 42.46
C VAL A 409 51.04 48.34 41.34
N GLY A 410 52.31 48.13 41.66
CA GLY A 410 53.45 48.21 40.75
C GLY A 410 53.62 47.02 39.80
N ALA A 411 52.75 46.00 39.87
CA ALA A 411 52.65 44.99 38.83
C ALA A 411 52.26 45.65 37.50
N GLY A 412 52.99 45.37 36.43
CA GLY A 412 52.80 45.99 35.12
C GLY A 412 51.41 45.73 34.58
N VAL A 413 50.55 46.76 34.55
CA VAL A 413 49.20 46.65 33.99
C VAL A 413 49.24 46.18 32.53
N ASP A 414 50.30 46.55 31.80
CA ASP A 414 50.51 46.14 30.42
C ASP A 414 50.68 44.62 30.29
N GLU A 415 51.36 43.96 31.23
CA GLU A 415 51.56 42.50 31.23
C GLU A 415 50.23 41.76 31.53
N LEU A 416 49.46 42.26 32.51
CA LEU A 416 48.14 41.70 32.83
C LEU A 416 47.13 41.94 31.70
N LEU A 417 47.20 43.11 31.04
CA LEU A 417 46.38 43.44 29.88
C LEU A 417 46.75 42.59 28.68
N GLU A 418 48.04 42.37 28.41
CA GLU A 418 48.50 41.47 27.34
C GLU A 418 48.05 40.04 27.58
N GLN A 419 48.16 39.54 28.81
CA GLN A 419 47.73 38.20 29.16
C GLN A 419 46.21 38.03 29.00
N ALA A 420 45.41 38.98 29.49
CA ALA A 420 43.96 38.92 29.34
C ALA A 420 43.51 39.11 27.88
N GLU A 421 44.14 40.00 27.11
CA GLU A 421 43.87 40.14 25.69
C GLU A 421 44.23 38.86 24.92
N SER A 422 45.33 38.19 25.29
CA SER A 422 45.74 36.91 24.70
C SER A 422 44.74 35.80 25.01
N ASP A 423 44.39 35.61 26.29
CA ASP A 423 43.51 34.52 26.73
C ASP A 423 42.06 34.71 26.26
N VAL A 424 41.59 35.97 26.18
CA VAL A 424 40.28 36.28 25.59
C VAL A 424 40.30 36.07 24.06
N CYS A 425 41.39 36.43 23.37
CA CYS A 425 41.55 36.13 21.94
C CYS A 425 41.63 34.62 21.68
N GLU A 426 42.30 33.86 22.55
CA GLU A 426 42.40 32.41 22.46
C GLU A 426 41.03 31.76 22.63
N GLU A 427 40.21 32.18 23.61
CA GLU A 427 38.84 31.69 23.77
C GLU A 427 37.95 32.04 22.58
N LEU A 428 38.03 33.27 22.04
CA LEU A 428 37.28 33.69 20.86
C LEU A 428 37.70 32.95 19.58
N SER A 429 38.98 32.59 19.47
CA SER A 429 39.53 31.84 18.33
C SER A 429 39.23 30.35 18.44
N THR A 430 39.08 29.83 19.67
CA THR A 430 38.71 28.44 19.96
C THR A 430 37.22 28.26 19.73
N LYS A 431 36.80 28.17 18.46
CA LYS A 431 35.42 27.82 18.11
C LYS A 431 35.09 26.39 18.56
N PHE A 432 33.95 26.21 19.23
CA PHE A 432 33.56 24.92 19.83
C PHE A 432 33.34 23.81 18.77
N PHE A 433 32.84 24.12 17.56
CA PHE A 433 32.57 23.11 16.52
C PHE A 433 32.73 23.51 15.04
N GLU A 434 33.25 24.69 14.70
CA GLU A 434 33.26 25.11 13.30
C GLU A 434 34.63 24.88 12.60
N GLN A 435 34.61 23.96 11.62
CA GLN A 435 35.47 23.88 10.41
C GLN A 435 36.73 22.97 10.39
N ASN A 436 37.02 22.16 11.40
CA ASN A 436 38.06 21.12 11.23
C ASN A 436 37.51 19.90 10.49
N VAL A 437 38.03 19.63 9.30
CA VAL A 437 37.66 18.48 8.45
C VAL A 437 37.83 17.16 9.19
N GLU A 438 38.85 17.05 10.04
CA GLU A 438 39.13 15.84 10.83
C GLU A 438 38.08 15.61 11.93
N ASP A 439 37.59 16.68 12.58
CA ASP A 439 36.55 16.61 13.61
C ASP A 439 35.21 16.17 13.01
N MET A 440 34.85 16.72 11.84
CA MET A 440 33.67 16.30 11.08
C MET A 440 33.76 14.85 10.60
N LYS A 441 34.96 14.39 10.24
CA LYS A 441 35.20 13.01 9.82
C LYS A 441 35.00 12.03 10.97
N ILE A 442 35.48 12.33 12.18
CA ILE A 442 35.27 11.50 13.37
C ILE A 442 33.78 11.39 13.71
N MET A 443 33.03 12.52 13.68
CA MET A 443 31.59 12.52 13.95
C MET A 443 30.78 11.79 12.88
N SER A 444 31.09 12.01 11.60
CA SER A 444 30.43 11.31 10.48
C SER A 444 30.67 9.80 10.54
N THR A 445 31.90 9.39 10.87
CA THR A 445 32.28 7.98 11.04
C THR A 445 31.50 7.34 12.20
N ALA A 446 31.43 8.01 13.36
CA ALA A 446 30.66 7.52 14.50
C ALA A 446 29.15 7.41 14.17
N CYS A 447 28.60 8.40 13.45
CA CYS A 447 27.22 8.37 12.98
C CYS A 447 26.96 7.20 12.03
N GLY A 448 27.88 6.92 11.10
CA GLY A 448 27.81 5.77 10.19
C GLY A 448 27.72 4.44 10.94
N ILE A 449 28.55 4.24 11.97
CA ILE A 449 28.53 3.02 12.79
C ILE A 449 27.21 2.89 13.54
N VAL A 450 26.71 3.97 14.15
CA VAL A 450 25.42 3.97 14.88
C VAL A 450 24.28 3.64 13.93
N MET A 451 24.23 4.27 12.75
CA MET A 451 23.22 3.99 11.73
C MET A 451 23.29 2.55 11.21
N GLN A 452 24.49 2.00 10.99
CA GLN A 452 24.66 0.60 10.59
C GLN A 452 24.15 -0.36 11.67
N ARG A 453 24.40 -0.05 12.95
CA ARG A 453 23.89 -0.84 14.09
C ARG A 453 22.37 -0.77 14.20
N ILE A 454 21.77 0.41 14.01
CA ILE A 454 20.32 0.59 13.96
C ILE A 454 19.72 -0.28 12.86
N LYS A 455 20.23 -0.17 11.62
CA LYS A 455 19.74 -0.97 10.48
C LYS A 455 19.82 -2.48 10.74
N LYS A 456 20.93 -2.96 11.34
CA LYS A 456 21.10 -4.37 11.71
C LYS A 456 20.06 -4.83 12.74
N GLU A 457 19.79 -4.01 13.76
CA GLU A 457 18.78 -4.31 14.78
C GLU A 457 17.36 -4.24 14.20
N GLU A 458 17.04 -3.22 13.39
CA GLU A 458 15.74 -3.09 12.72
C GLU A 458 15.44 -4.29 11.81
N TYR A 459 16.43 -4.78 11.05
CA TYR A 459 16.28 -5.98 10.24
C TYR A 459 15.92 -7.20 11.10
N LEU A 460 16.62 -7.39 12.23
CA LEU A 460 16.36 -8.48 13.17
C LEU A 460 14.97 -8.36 13.81
N LEU A 461 14.57 -7.16 14.25
CA LEU A 461 13.26 -6.90 14.85
C LEU A 461 12.11 -7.09 13.86
N CYS A 462 12.27 -6.65 12.61
CA CYS A 462 11.30 -6.90 11.54
C CYS A 462 11.18 -8.40 11.25
N GLY A 463 12.31 -9.12 11.22
CA GLY A 463 12.35 -10.58 11.09
C GLY A 463 11.61 -11.28 12.23
N LEU A 464 11.88 -10.91 13.48
CA LEU A 464 11.20 -11.46 14.66
C LEU A 464 9.69 -11.20 14.65
N ARG A 465 9.26 -9.98 14.29
CA ARG A 465 7.84 -9.64 14.16
C ARG A 465 7.16 -10.54 13.12
N LYS A 466 7.79 -10.72 11.96
CA LYS A 466 7.25 -11.58 10.91
C LYS A 466 7.16 -13.03 11.37
N MET A 467 8.22 -13.56 11.97
CA MET A 467 8.21 -14.91 12.55
C MET A 467 7.13 -15.07 13.61
N TYR A 468 6.92 -14.08 14.47
CA TYR A 468 5.86 -14.11 15.47
C TYR A 468 4.47 -14.25 14.84
N GLU A 469 4.15 -13.41 13.84
CA GLU A 469 2.85 -13.48 13.16
C GLU A 469 2.68 -14.78 12.36
N ASP A 470 3.70 -15.21 11.62
CA ASP A 470 3.64 -16.44 10.83
C ASP A 470 3.41 -17.68 11.73
N ASN A 471 4.12 -17.77 12.86
CA ASN A 471 3.97 -18.89 13.81
C ASN A 471 2.65 -18.81 14.60
N LYS A 472 2.19 -17.61 14.93
CA LYS A 472 0.87 -17.40 15.57
C LYS A 472 -0.24 -17.87 14.64
N LYS A 473 -0.21 -17.46 13.37
CA LYS A 473 -1.18 -17.89 12.36
C LYS A 473 -1.15 -19.40 12.15
N PHE A 474 0.04 -19.99 11.98
CA PHE A 474 0.17 -21.44 11.84
C PHE A 474 -0.40 -22.18 13.05
N LYS A 475 -0.18 -21.69 14.27
CA LYS A 475 -0.75 -22.26 15.49
C LYS A 475 -2.28 -22.21 15.46
N GLU A 476 -2.87 -21.06 15.15
CA GLU A 476 -4.34 -20.91 15.03
C GLU A 476 -4.91 -21.90 14.00
N ASP A 477 -4.26 -22.02 12.84
CA ASP A 477 -4.63 -22.95 11.77
C ASP A 477 -4.44 -24.42 12.18
N MET A 478 -3.51 -24.76 13.07
CA MET A 478 -3.23 -26.16 13.42
C MET A 478 -3.90 -26.66 14.70
N VAL A 479 -4.33 -25.76 15.60
CA VAL A 479 -5.01 -26.14 16.86
C VAL A 479 -6.25 -26.99 16.60
N HIS A 480 -7.03 -26.69 15.55
CA HIS A 480 -8.22 -27.46 15.21
C HIS A 480 -7.92 -28.86 14.66
N TRP A 481 -6.73 -29.06 14.06
CA TRP A 481 -6.28 -30.33 13.52
C TRP A 481 -5.48 -31.20 14.51
N GLN A 482 -5.30 -30.75 15.75
CA GLN A 482 -4.58 -31.53 16.77
C GLN A 482 -5.35 -32.79 17.20
N LYS A 483 -6.68 -32.75 17.15
CA LYS A 483 -7.58 -33.84 17.59
C LYS A 483 -8.40 -34.46 16.46
N ARG A 484 -8.38 -33.87 15.27
CA ARG A 484 -9.15 -34.30 14.10
C ARG A 484 -8.23 -34.30 12.90
N SER A 485 -8.36 -35.29 12.04
CA SER A 485 -7.72 -35.31 10.72
C SER A 485 -8.77 -34.94 9.68
N PRO A 486 -8.42 -34.17 8.64
CA PRO A 486 -9.35 -33.93 7.53
C PRO A 486 -9.76 -35.25 6.88
N LYS A 487 -11.03 -35.35 6.53
CA LYS A 487 -11.60 -36.52 5.84
C LYS A 487 -12.30 -36.08 4.57
N ALA A 488 -12.29 -36.94 3.56
CA ALA A 488 -13.04 -36.72 2.32
C ALA A 488 -14.52 -37.15 2.42
N ASP A 489 -15.01 -37.49 3.63
CA ASP A 489 -16.37 -38.02 3.84
C ASP A 489 -17.46 -37.11 3.26
N GLU A 490 -17.35 -35.79 3.45
CA GLU A 490 -18.28 -34.79 2.89
C GLU A 490 -18.30 -34.85 1.36
N LEU A 491 -17.13 -34.85 0.72
CA LEU A 491 -17.00 -34.97 -0.74
C LEU A 491 -17.62 -36.28 -1.25
N LEU A 492 -17.40 -37.38 -0.55
CA LEU A 492 -17.97 -38.68 -0.91
C LEU A 492 -19.50 -38.71 -0.74
N GLN A 493 -20.06 -38.02 0.25
CA GLN A 493 -21.50 -37.86 0.43
C GLN A 493 -22.10 -37.01 -0.71
N ILE A 494 -21.48 -35.89 -1.06
CA ILE A 494 -21.90 -35.04 -2.20
C ILE A 494 -21.88 -35.85 -3.49
N LYS A 495 -20.81 -36.60 -3.77
CA LYS A 495 -20.73 -37.50 -4.95
C LYS A 495 -21.86 -38.55 -4.98
N LYS A 496 -22.27 -39.09 -3.82
CA LYS A 496 -23.42 -40.00 -3.73
C LYS A 496 -24.73 -39.28 -4.05
N HIS A 497 -24.89 -38.06 -3.56
CA HIS A 497 -26.07 -37.24 -3.82
C HIS A 497 -26.17 -36.84 -5.31
N ILE A 498 -25.07 -36.40 -5.93
CA ILE A 498 -24.95 -36.16 -7.37
C ILE A 498 -25.37 -37.39 -8.18
N LYS A 499 -24.91 -38.59 -7.80
CA LYS A 499 -25.32 -39.84 -8.47
C LYS A 499 -26.83 -40.10 -8.37
N SER A 500 -27.43 -39.84 -7.20
CA SER A 500 -28.87 -39.95 -6.99
C SER A 500 -29.64 -38.97 -7.88
N LEU A 501 -29.26 -37.69 -7.88
CA LEU A 501 -29.89 -36.65 -8.70
C LEU A 501 -29.73 -36.94 -10.20
N ARG A 502 -28.56 -37.39 -10.66
CA ARG A 502 -28.36 -37.83 -12.05
C ARG A 502 -29.32 -38.96 -12.43
N SER A 503 -29.51 -39.93 -11.55
CA SER A 503 -30.46 -41.02 -11.80
C SER A 503 -31.90 -40.50 -11.89
N GLN A 504 -32.31 -39.61 -10.98
CA GLN A 504 -33.65 -39.00 -10.99
C GLN A 504 -33.88 -38.19 -12.27
N LEU A 505 -32.90 -37.39 -12.68
CA LEU A 505 -32.95 -36.61 -13.92
C LEU A 505 -33.13 -37.51 -15.14
N ARG A 506 -32.35 -38.61 -15.23
CA ARG A 506 -32.48 -39.58 -16.33
C ARG A 506 -33.89 -40.19 -16.40
N TRP A 507 -34.46 -40.58 -15.27
CA TRP A 507 -35.82 -41.13 -15.22
C TRP A 507 -36.87 -40.10 -15.67
N LYS A 508 -36.79 -38.86 -15.19
CA LYS A 508 -37.72 -37.79 -15.59
C LYS A 508 -37.62 -37.46 -17.08
N LEU A 509 -36.41 -37.45 -17.65
CA LEU A 509 -36.21 -37.24 -19.09
C LEU A 509 -36.85 -38.36 -19.93
N VAL A 510 -36.72 -39.61 -19.50
CA VAL A 510 -37.36 -40.75 -20.18
C VAL A 510 -38.88 -40.67 -20.05
N GLU A 511 -39.40 -40.32 -18.88
CA GLU A 511 -40.84 -40.15 -18.64
C GLU A 511 -41.43 -39.10 -19.60
N VAL A 512 -40.80 -37.91 -19.70
CA VAL A 512 -41.23 -36.87 -20.65
C VAL A 512 -41.11 -37.32 -22.09
N GLY A 513 -40.02 -37.99 -22.48
CA GLY A 513 -39.86 -38.52 -23.83
C GLY A 513 -40.98 -39.51 -24.22
N CYS A 514 -41.35 -40.41 -23.30
CA CYS A 514 -42.48 -41.32 -23.52
C CYS A 514 -43.83 -40.59 -23.64
N MET A 515 -44.03 -39.50 -22.90
CA MET A 515 -45.23 -38.67 -23.01
C MET A 515 -45.29 -37.88 -24.33
N GLU A 516 -44.15 -37.40 -24.83
CA GLU A 516 -44.05 -36.68 -26.11
C GLU A 516 -44.24 -37.59 -27.34
N GLU A 517 -43.98 -38.88 -27.21
CA GLU A 517 -44.18 -39.90 -28.26
C GLU A 517 -45.59 -40.53 -28.24
N ALA A 518 -46.44 -40.18 -27.27
CA ALA A 518 -47.79 -40.75 -27.14
C ALA A 518 -48.79 -40.18 -28.18
N ASP A 519 -49.77 -41.00 -28.59
CA ASP A 519 -50.80 -40.61 -29.57
C ASP A 519 -51.69 -39.45 -29.07
N GLU A 520 -51.89 -39.34 -27.76
CA GLU A 520 -52.61 -38.24 -27.09
C GLU A 520 -51.63 -37.44 -26.20
N LEU A 521 -51.41 -36.17 -26.56
CA LEU A 521 -50.47 -35.29 -25.85
C LEU A 521 -51.15 -34.52 -24.70
N ASP A 522 -50.79 -34.82 -23.44
CA ASP A 522 -51.14 -33.99 -22.28
C ASP A 522 -50.12 -32.85 -22.11
N LEU A 523 -50.32 -31.77 -22.87
CA LEU A 523 -49.39 -30.64 -22.90
C LEU A 523 -49.19 -29.97 -21.52
N PRO A 524 -50.24 -29.74 -20.69
CA PRO A 524 -50.07 -29.26 -19.32
C PRO A 524 -49.18 -30.16 -18.45
N GLU A 525 -49.36 -31.48 -18.53
CA GLU A 525 -48.55 -32.40 -17.74
C GLU A 525 -47.09 -32.47 -18.22
N ILE A 526 -46.87 -32.45 -19.54
CA ILE A 526 -45.53 -32.37 -20.15
C ILE A 526 -44.81 -31.10 -19.68
N LEU A 527 -45.49 -29.95 -19.67
CA LEU A 527 -44.89 -28.68 -19.21
C LEU A 527 -44.52 -28.73 -17.72
N ARG A 528 -45.40 -29.26 -16.86
CA ARG A 528 -45.10 -29.45 -15.43
C ARG A 528 -43.87 -30.35 -15.24
N LYS A 529 -43.78 -31.46 -15.98
CA LYS A 529 -42.63 -32.38 -15.91
C LYS A 529 -41.34 -31.74 -16.44
N LYS A 530 -41.41 -30.89 -17.47
CA LYS A 530 -40.26 -30.11 -17.93
C LYS A 530 -39.76 -29.11 -16.88
N GLU A 531 -40.66 -28.49 -16.12
CA GLU A 531 -40.31 -27.64 -14.98
C GLU A 531 -39.62 -28.44 -13.87
N GLU A 532 -40.17 -29.60 -13.50
CA GLU A 532 -39.55 -30.52 -12.53
C GLU A 532 -38.15 -31.00 -12.99
N ILE A 533 -37.95 -31.20 -14.30
CA ILE A 533 -36.64 -31.52 -14.90
C ILE A 533 -35.68 -30.35 -14.73
N ALA A 534 -36.11 -29.12 -15.02
CA ALA A 534 -35.30 -27.92 -14.86
C ALA A 534 -34.88 -27.70 -13.40
N GLU A 535 -35.80 -27.88 -12.44
CA GLU A 535 -35.49 -27.84 -11.00
C GLU A 535 -34.44 -28.90 -10.60
N THR A 536 -34.62 -30.13 -11.10
CA THR A 536 -33.68 -31.24 -10.82
C THR A 536 -32.29 -30.97 -11.42
N ARG A 537 -32.23 -30.40 -12.63
CA ARG A 537 -30.98 -29.96 -13.27
C ARG A 537 -30.29 -28.87 -12.45
N ASN A 538 -31.04 -27.86 -12.00
CA ASN A 538 -30.50 -26.78 -11.18
C ASN A 538 -29.96 -27.29 -9.85
N ALA A 539 -30.69 -28.17 -9.16
CA ALA A 539 -30.22 -28.81 -7.94
C ALA A 539 -28.93 -29.62 -8.19
N LEU A 540 -28.86 -30.37 -9.30
CA LEU A 540 -27.67 -31.11 -9.69
C LEU A 540 -26.47 -30.19 -9.94
N PHE A 541 -26.64 -29.07 -10.66
CA PHE A 541 -25.56 -28.12 -10.89
C PHE A 541 -25.09 -27.46 -9.59
N GLN A 542 -25.99 -27.14 -8.67
CA GLN A 542 -25.61 -26.63 -7.35
C GLN A 542 -24.75 -27.66 -6.60
N GLU A 543 -25.13 -28.93 -6.58
CA GLU A 543 -24.36 -29.98 -5.91
C GLU A 543 -22.99 -30.21 -6.54
N ILE A 544 -22.87 -30.11 -7.87
CA ILE A 544 -21.58 -30.16 -8.56
C ILE A 544 -20.69 -28.97 -8.17
N MET A 545 -21.27 -27.82 -7.87
CA MET A 545 -20.51 -26.67 -7.39
C MET A 545 -20.07 -26.85 -5.94
N HIS A 546 -20.92 -27.41 -5.07
CA HIS A 546 -20.51 -27.82 -3.72
C HIS A 546 -19.39 -28.87 -3.78
N GLU A 547 -19.42 -29.80 -4.75
CA GLU A 547 -18.32 -30.73 -5.00
C GLU A 547 -17.02 -29.98 -5.31
N LYS A 548 -17.07 -28.99 -6.21
CA LYS A 548 -15.92 -28.15 -6.58
C LYS A 548 -15.35 -27.40 -5.36
N GLU A 549 -16.19 -26.81 -4.52
CA GLU A 549 -15.77 -26.13 -3.29
C GLU A 549 -15.04 -27.06 -2.33
N GLN A 550 -15.55 -28.29 -2.18
CA GLN A 550 -14.90 -29.29 -1.33
C GLN A 550 -13.56 -29.75 -1.91
N TYR A 551 -13.46 -29.88 -3.24
CA TYR A 551 -12.16 -30.10 -3.89
C TYR A 551 -11.18 -28.97 -3.61
N VAL A 552 -11.59 -27.70 -3.71
CA VAL A 552 -10.72 -26.56 -3.39
C VAL A 552 -10.20 -26.63 -1.96
N LYS A 553 -11.06 -26.93 -0.98
CA LYS A 553 -10.67 -27.10 0.43
C LYS A 553 -9.67 -28.23 0.60
N LEU A 554 -9.96 -29.42 0.05
CA LEU A 554 -9.10 -30.60 0.16
C LEU A 554 -7.76 -30.40 -0.55
N CYS A 555 -7.74 -29.77 -1.72
CA CYS A 555 -6.50 -29.44 -2.43
C CYS A 555 -5.64 -28.44 -1.65
N GLY A 556 -6.24 -27.47 -0.95
CA GLY A 556 -5.54 -26.58 -0.04
C GLY A 556 -4.82 -27.36 1.07
N LEU A 557 -5.50 -28.33 1.68
CA LEU A 557 -4.93 -29.19 2.71
C LEU A 557 -3.83 -30.11 2.17
N VAL A 558 -3.98 -30.66 0.96
CA VAL A 558 -2.97 -31.49 0.29
C VAL A 558 -1.71 -30.70 -0.07
N LYS A 559 -1.85 -29.49 -0.61
CA LYS A 559 -0.70 -28.62 -0.94
C LYS A 559 0.09 -28.23 0.33
N GLY A 560 -0.61 -28.07 1.45
CA GLY A 560 -0.06 -27.75 2.77
C GLY A 560 0.29 -28.99 3.61
N ASP A 561 -0.43 -29.16 4.72
CA ASP A 561 -0.06 -30.01 5.85
C ASP A 561 -0.53 -31.48 5.79
N PHE A 562 -1.33 -31.85 4.79
CA PHE A 562 -1.97 -33.17 4.68
C PHE A 562 -1.81 -33.83 3.30
N PRO A 563 -0.57 -34.04 2.80
CA PRO A 563 -0.33 -34.74 1.53
C PRO A 563 -0.86 -36.18 1.52
N GLU A 564 -1.02 -36.82 2.68
CA GLU A 564 -1.52 -38.19 2.82
C GLU A 564 -2.96 -38.40 2.30
N LEU A 565 -3.76 -37.33 2.20
CA LEU A 565 -5.15 -37.41 1.75
C LEU A 565 -5.29 -38.04 0.35
N LEU A 566 -4.30 -37.85 -0.52
CA LEU A 566 -4.27 -38.43 -1.86
C LEU A 566 -4.25 -39.96 -1.82
N GLN A 567 -3.47 -40.53 -0.89
CA GLN A 567 -3.32 -41.99 -0.75
C GLN A 567 -4.43 -42.62 0.10
N LEU A 568 -4.96 -41.87 1.07
CA LEU A 568 -6.04 -42.33 1.94
C LEU A 568 -7.38 -42.45 1.21
N TYR A 569 -7.66 -41.52 0.28
CA TYR A 569 -8.93 -41.45 -0.43
C TYR A 569 -8.73 -41.44 -1.96
N PRO A 570 -8.18 -42.51 -2.57
CA PRO A 570 -8.00 -42.58 -4.02
C PRO A 570 -9.34 -42.43 -4.78
N GLU A 571 -10.45 -42.89 -4.20
CA GLU A 571 -11.80 -42.72 -4.74
C GLU A 571 -12.30 -41.26 -4.77
N ALA A 572 -11.69 -40.38 -3.96
CA ALA A 572 -11.98 -38.95 -3.99
C ALA A 572 -11.37 -38.30 -5.24
N ASP A 573 -10.32 -38.89 -5.82
CA ASP A 573 -9.70 -38.45 -7.09
C ASP A 573 -9.29 -36.97 -7.06
N ILE A 574 -8.66 -36.58 -5.95
CA ILE A 574 -8.16 -35.23 -5.69
C ILE A 574 -6.98 -34.92 -6.63
N ASP A 575 -6.18 -35.93 -6.98
CA ASP A 575 -5.05 -35.82 -7.89
C ASP A 575 -5.44 -35.28 -9.27
N SER A 576 -6.51 -35.81 -9.87
CA SER A 576 -6.97 -35.33 -11.17
C SER A 576 -7.39 -33.86 -11.13
N TYR A 577 -8.06 -33.43 -10.04
CA TYR A 577 -8.45 -32.03 -9.86
C TYR A 577 -7.21 -31.14 -9.69
N LEU A 578 -6.22 -31.59 -8.90
CA LEU A 578 -4.95 -30.89 -8.69
C LEU A 578 -4.15 -30.73 -9.98
N LEU A 579 -4.01 -31.81 -10.77
CA LEU A 579 -3.32 -31.81 -12.07
C LEU A 579 -3.97 -30.87 -13.09
N SER A 580 -5.28 -30.68 -12.98
CA SER A 580 -6.04 -29.77 -13.83
C SER A 580 -6.04 -28.30 -13.37
N GLU A 581 -5.32 -27.96 -12.29
CA GLU A 581 -5.39 -26.66 -11.60
C GLU A 581 -6.83 -26.24 -11.24
N GLY A 582 -7.67 -27.22 -10.88
CA GLY A 582 -9.06 -27.01 -10.47
C GLY A 582 -10.09 -26.85 -11.60
N LEU A 583 -9.68 -27.11 -12.85
CA LEU A 583 -10.54 -26.98 -14.02
C LEU A 583 -11.43 -28.21 -14.28
N LEU A 584 -10.96 -29.41 -13.92
CA LEU A 584 -11.62 -30.67 -14.28
C LEU A 584 -12.85 -30.98 -13.42
N MET A 585 -13.99 -31.19 -14.06
CA MET A 585 -15.29 -31.43 -13.42
C MET A 585 -15.89 -32.78 -13.87
N LYS A 586 -15.43 -33.90 -13.30
CA LYS A 586 -15.83 -35.26 -13.71
C LYS A 586 -17.30 -35.62 -13.49
N SER A 587 -18.00 -34.86 -12.64
CA SER A 587 -19.43 -35.04 -12.39
C SER A 587 -20.31 -34.46 -13.49
N LEU A 588 -19.80 -33.50 -14.28
CA LEU A 588 -20.47 -32.95 -15.46
C LEU A 588 -20.41 -33.92 -16.63
N ASP A 589 -21.41 -33.81 -17.51
CA ASP A 589 -21.57 -34.60 -18.71
C ASP A 589 -22.51 -33.85 -19.66
N ARG A 590 -22.46 -34.13 -20.97
CA ARG A 590 -23.18 -33.34 -21.98
C ARG A 590 -24.69 -33.49 -21.88
N ASP A 591 -25.15 -34.68 -21.46
CA ASP A 591 -26.56 -35.02 -21.29
C ASP A 591 -27.26 -34.20 -20.19
N LEU A 592 -26.52 -33.54 -19.31
CA LEU A 592 -27.06 -32.71 -18.24
C LEU A 592 -27.55 -31.34 -18.71
N PHE A 593 -27.09 -30.88 -19.87
CA PHE A 593 -27.36 -29.54 -20.38
C PHE A 593 -28.52 -29.54 -21.39
N ASP A 594 -29.32 -28.47 -21.34
CA ASP A 594 -30.32 -28.18 -22.37
C ASP A 594 -29.68 -27.25 -23.41
N ALA A 595 -29.11 -27.86 -24.44
CA ALA A 595 -28.03 -27.25 -25.17
C ALA A 595 -28.46 -27.03 -26.64
N GLU A 596 -28.53 -25.75 -27.05
CA GLU A 596 -28.91 -25.35 -28.39
C GLU A 596 -27.70 -25.31 -29.33
N PRO A 597 -27.74 -25.98 -30.50
CA PRO A 597 -26.62 -26.01 -31.42
C PRO A 597 -26.39 -24.66 -32.09
N MET A 598 -25.20 -24.08 -31.92
CA MET A 598 -24.80 -22.83 -32.57
C MET A 598 -24.19 -23.08 -33.95
N LYS A 599 -25.03 -23.44 -34.92
CA LYS A 599 -24.60 -23.71 -36.32
C LYS A 599 -23.97 -22.48 -37.00
N GLU A 600 -24.26 -21.27 -36.52
CA GLU A 600 -23.89 -20.00 -37.14
C GLU A 600 -22.44 -19.56 -36.88
N LEU A 601 -21.79 -20.08 -35.83
CA LEU A 601 -20.50 -19.57 -35.33
C LEU A 601 -19.30 -20.48 -35.63
N SER A 602 -19.51 -21.73 -36.04
CA SER A 602 -18.43 -22.63 -36.46
C SER A 602 -18.91 -23.70 -37.44
N GLY A 603 -18.39 -23.68 -38.67
CA GLY A 603 -18.63 -24.74 -39.65
C GLY A 603 -17.83 -26.03 -39.42
N ARG A 604 -16.93 -26.05 -38.41
CA ARG A 604 -15.99 -27.17 -38.18
C ARG A 604 -16.14 -27.89 -36.85
N ARG A 605 -16.74 -27.24 -35.83
CA ARG A 605 -16.88 -27.80 -34.48
C ARG A 605 -18.32 -27.64 -34.01
N PRO A 606 -18.93 -28.68 -33.42
CA PRO A 606 -20.19 -28.52 -32.69
C PRO A 606 -19.97 -27.57 -31.52
N LEU A 607 -20.49 -26.35 -31.65
CA LEU A 607 -20.60 -25.40 -30.55
C LEU A 607 -22.03 -25.47 -30.04
N VAL A 608 -22.18 -25.55 -28.72
CA VAL A 608 -23.49 -25.62 -28.11
C VAL A 608 -23.62 -24.53 -27.05
N CYS A 609 -24.70 -23.77 -27.11
CA CYS A 609 -25.03 -22.75 -26.12
C CYS A 609 -25.98 -23.36 -25.09
N THR A 610 -25.72 -23.13 -23.81
CA THR A 610 -26.58 -23.60 -22.72
C THR A 610 -26.52 -22.58 -21.59
N GLU A 611 -27.43 -22.72 -20.64
CA GLU A 611 -27.33 -22.01 -19.36
C GLU A 611 -26.67 -22.90 -18.31
N PHE A 612 -25.79 -22.31 -17.51
CA PHE A 612 -25.15 -22.91 -16.34
C PHE A 612 -25.07 -21.85 -15.25
N GLN A 613 -25.60 -22.13 -14.05
CA GLN A 613 -25.71 -21.15 -12.95
C GLN A 613 -26.40 -19.83 -13.36
N CYS A 614 -27.48 -19.91 -14.14
CA CYS A 614 -28.20 -18.74 -14.67
C CYS A 614 -27.34 -17.82 -15.58
N GLN A 615 -26.21 -18.32 -16.09
CA GLN A 615 -25.37 -17.62 -17.06
C GLN A 615 -25.34 -18.39 -18.38
N LYS A 616 -25.35 -17.66 -19.50
CA LYS A 616 -25.13 -18.27 -20.81
C LYS A 616 -23.68 -18.66 -20.97
N VAL A 617 -23.44 -19.93 -21.29
CA VAL A 617 -22.12 -20.51 -21.50
C VAL A 617 -22.07 -21.23 -22.84
N VAL A 618 -20.86 -21.38 -23.38
CA VAL A 618 -20.60 -22.15 -24.59
C VAL A 618 -19.84 -23.40 -24.22
N LEU A 619 -20.37 -24.54 -24.65
CA LEU A 619 -19.70 -25.83 -24.62
C LEU A 619 -19.03 -26.09 -25.96
N LYS A 620 -17.70 -26.15 -25.94
CA LYS A 620 -16.88 -26.50 -27.10
C LYS A 620 -16.51 -27.98 -27.05
N SER A 621 -16.99 -28.76 -28.01
CA SER A 621 -16.70 -30.20 -28.09
C SER A 621 -15.43 -30.50 -28.90
N TYR A 622 -14.63 -31.43 -28.42
CA TYR A 622 -13.40 -31.91 -29.04
C TYR A 622 -13.39 -33.43 -29.10
N SER A 623 -13.02 -34.02 -30.24
CA SER A 623 -12.74 -35.45 -30.31
C SER A 623 -11.40 -35.73 -29.64
N VAL A 624 -11.38 -36.67 -28.71
CA VAL A 624 -10.19 -37.02 -27.94
C VAL A 624 -9.97 -38.53 -27.93
N ASP A 625 -8.72 -38.94 -28.08
CA ASP A 625 -8.24 -40.26 -27.66
C ASP A 625 -7.53 -40.14 -26.31
N GLU A 626 -7.05 -41.25 -25.75
CA GLU A 626 -6.38 -41.27 -24.44
C GLU A 626 -5.15 -40.33 -24.40
N GLU A 627 -4.37 -40.24 -25.47
CA GLU A 627 -3.19 -39.38 -25.52
C GLU A 627 -3.58 -37.89 -25.58
N SER A 628 -4.61 -37.57 -26.37
CA SER A 628 -5.12 -36.21 -26.54
C SER A 628 -5.86 -35.71 -25.30
N GLU A 629 -6.52 -36.58 -24.54
CA GLU A 629 -7.12 -36.26 -23.24
C GLU A 629 -6.07 -35.80 -22.24
N VAL A 630 -4.99 -36.57 -22.05
CA VAL A 630 -3.90 -36.22 -21.12
C VAL A 630 -3.25 -34.90 -21.54
N ARG A 631 -3.03 -34.72 -22.85
CA ARG A 631 -2.48 -33.47 -23.41
C ARG A 631 -3.41 -32.28 -23.14
N MET A 632 -4.71 -32.46 -23.35
CA MET A 632 -5.73 -31.44 -23.15
C MET A 632 -5.80 -30.99 -21.70
N ILE A 633 -5.81 -31.91 -20.74
CA ILE A 633 -5.79 -31.58 -19.30
C ILE A 633 -4.56 -30.73 -18.97
N LYS A 634 -3.37 -31.18 -19.41
CA LYS A 634 -2.11 -30.47 -19.13
C LYS A 634 -2.07 -29.08 -19.74
N GLN A 635 -2.45 -28.93 -21.02
CA GLN A 635 -2.44 -27.63 -21.70
C GLN A 635 -3.50 -26.68 -21.15
N ALA A 636 -4.71 -27.17 -20.88
CA ALA A 636 -5.79 -26.36 -20.32
C ALA A 636 -5.46 -25.91 -18.89
N ALA A 637 -4.84 -26.76 -18.07
CA ALA A 637 -4.38 -26.39 -16.73
C ALA A 637 -3.32 -25.28 -16.77
N GLN A 638 -2.34 -25.38 -17.67
CA GLN A 638 -1.32 -24.34 -17.86
C GLN A 638 -1.95 -23.00 -18.27
N TYR A 639 -2.87 -23.01 -19.23
CA TYR A 639 -3.59 -21.82 -19.65
C TYR A 639 -4.45 -21.24 -18.51
N HIS A 640 -5.21 -22.07 -17.81
CA HIS A 640 -6.08 -21.64 -16.71
C HIS A 640 -5.30 -21.01 -15.56
N LYS A 641 -4.12 -21.55 -15.24
CA LYS A 641 -3.23 -20.98 -14.23
C LYS A 641 -2.80 -19.55 -14.58
N VAL A 642 -2.40 -19.31 -15.82
CA VAL A 642 -2.00 -17.97 -16.30
C VAL A 642 -3.21 -17.04 -16.33
N GLN A 643 -4.36 -17.52 -16.80
CA GLN A 643 -5.59 -16.75 -16.85
C GLN A 643 -6.07 -16.33 -15.46
N ASN A 644 -5.94 -17.18 -14.43
CA ASN A 644 -6.29 -16.82 -13.05
C ASN A 644 -5.37 -15.73 -12.46
N GLN A 645 -4.14 -15.60 -12.95
CA GLN A 645 -3.23 -14.51 -12.56
C GLN A 645 -3.57 -13.20 -13.27
N HIS A 646 -4.18 -13.27 -14.47
CA HIS A 646 -4.53 -12.13 -15.30
C HIS A 646 -5.97 -12.28 -15.88
N PRO A 647 -7.02 -12.15 -15.05
CA PRO A 647 -8.38 -12.55 -15.42
C PRO A 647 -9.02 -11.72 -16.53
N SER A 648 -8.53 -10.49 -16.77
CA SER A 648 -9.16 -9.53 -17.70
C SER A 648 -8.64 -9.59 -19.14
N THR A 649 -7.64 -10.43 -19.44
CA THR A 649 -6.92 -10.35 -20.73
C THR A 649 -7.02 -11.62 -21.59
N ALA A 650 -7.38 -12.74 -20.97
CA ALA A 650 -7.58 -14.04 -21.63
C ALA A 650 -8.96 -14.63 -21.27
N MET A 651 -9.54 -15.39 -22.19
CA MET A 651 -10.86 -15.99 -22.02
C MET A 651 -10.85 -16.99 -20.84
N PRO A 652 -11.71 -16.81 -19.83
CA PRO A 652 -11.73 -17.72 -18.70
C PRO A 652 -12.26 -19.09 -19.09
N LEU A 653 -11.62 -20.14 -18.57
CA LEU A 653 -12.10 -21.51 -18.68
C LEU A 653 -12.93 -21.82 -17.43
N LEU A 654 -14.24 -22.00 -17.61
CA LEU A 654 -15.18 -22.21 -16.50
C LEU A 654 -15.15 -23.67 -15.99
N GLY A 655 -14.89 -24.62 -16.90
CA GLY A 655 -14.77 -26.03 -16.59
C GLY A 655 -14.30 -26.87 -17.78
N LEU A 656 -13.67 -28.00 -17.49
CA LEU A 656 -13.30 -29.06 -18.43
C LEU A 656 -13.98 -30.36 -17.97
N PHE A 657 -14.63 -31.08 -18.87
CA PHE A 657 -15.18 -32.41 -18.57
C PHE A 657 -15.18 -33.31 -19.80
N PHE A 658 -15.21 -34.62 -19.55
CA PHE A 658 -15.16 -35.66 -20.58
C PHE A 658 -16.48 -36.42 -20.59
N SER A 659 -17.01 -36.70 -21.78
CA SER A 659 -18.22 -37.51 -21.93
C SER A 659 -17.95 -38.94 -21.48
N LYS A 660 -18.92 -39.54 -20.80
CA LYS A 660 -18.84 -40.95 -20.36
C LYS A 660 -19.25 -41.94 -21.45
N SER A 661 -19.95 -41.46 -22.48
CA SER A 661 -20.55 -42.31 -23.52
C SER A 661 -19.83 -42.22 -24.86
N ASP A 662 -19.15 -41.09 -25.11
CA ASP A 662 -18.49 -40.80 -26.38
C ASP A 662 -17.05 -40.30 -26.11
N PRO A 663 -16.10 -40.48 -27.06
CA PRO A 663 -14.72 -39.96 -26.95
C PRO A 663 -14.66 -38.44 -27.21
N LEU A 664 -15.47 -37.69 -26.46
CA LEU A 664 -15.60 -36.24 -26.58
C LEU A 664 -15.24 -35.54 -25.27
N ALA A 665 -14.40 -34.52 -25.39
CA ALA A 665 -14.10 -33.58 -24.31
C ALA A 665 -14.84 -32.27 -24.53
N TYR A 666 -15.22 -31.61 -23.45
CA TYR A 666 -15.93 -30.35 -23.45
C TYR A 666 -15.19 -29.31 -22.61
N ILE A 667 -14.93 -28.16 -23.23
CA ILE A 667 -14.49 -26.95 -22.54
C ILE A 667 -15.68 -26.00 -22.43
N MET A 668 -15.96 -25.56 -21.21
CA MET A 668 -16.97 -24.56 -20.90
C MET A 668 -16.32 -23.18 -20.82
N VAL A 669 -16.80 -22.23 -21.62
CA VAL A 669 -16.37 -20.82 -21.62
C VAL A 669 -17.57 -19.88 -21.54
N PRO A 670 -17.40 -18.61 -21.14
CA PRO A 670 -18.49 -17.64 -21.18
C PRO A 670 -19.01 -17.43 -22.59
N TYR A 671 -20.30 -17.11 -22.69
CA TYR A 671 -20.90 -16.68 -23.95
C TYR A 671 -20.73 -15.17 -24.15
N TYR A 672 -19.93 -14.78 -25.15
CA TYR A 672 -19.86 -13.40 -25.62
C TYR A 672 -20.74 -13.21 -26.85
N SER A 673 -21.94 -12.66 -26.66
CA SER A 673 -22.92 -12.43 -27.72
C SER A 673 -22.36 -11.57 -28.85
N ASN A 674 -22.16 -12.15 -30.04
CA ASN A 674 -21.52 -11.48 -31.19
C ASN A 674 -20.17 -10.82 -30.87
N GLY A 675 -19.46 -11.28 -29.85
CA GLY A 675 -18.24 -10.63 -29.37
C GLY A 675 -16.99 -10.93 -30.21
N SER A 676 -17.00 -11.95 -31.08
CA SER A 676 -15.82 -12.27 -31.89
C SER A 676 -15.57 -11.17 -32.93
N LEU A 677 -14.29 -10.86 -33.21
CA LEU A 677 -13.95 -9.81 -34.16
C LEU A 677 -14.53 -10.08 -35.56
N LYS A 678 -14.62 -11.35 -35.97
CA LYS A 678 -15.27 -11.74 -37.23
C LYS A 678 -16.76 -11.37 -37.27
N ALA A 679 -17.48 -11.65 -36.20
CA ALA A 679 -18.91 -11.32 -36.11
C ALA A 679 -19.11 -9.81 -36.06
N LEU A 680 -18.32 -9.09 -35.26
CA LEU A 680 -18.38 -7.64 -35.14
C LEU A 680 -18.08 -6.95 -36.47
N GLN A 681 -17.00 -7.32 -37.15
CA GLN A 681 -16.64 -6.68 -38.42
C GLN A 681 -17.72 -6.88 -39.51
N LYS A 682 -18.49 -7.97 -39.44
CA LYS A 682 -19.60 -8.24 -40.38
C LYS A 682 -20.88 -7.48 -40.02
N LEU A 683 -21.22 -7.38 -38.73
CA LEU A 683 -22.46 -6.78 -38.26
C LEU A 683 -22.35 -5.27 -38.03
N SER A 684 -21.29 -4.83 -37.36
CA SER A 684 -21.02 -3.45 -36.99
C SER A 684 -19.51 -3.25 -36.80
N PRO A 685 -18.78 -2.83 -37.86
CA PRO A 685 -17.33 -2.64 -37.83
C PRO A 685 -16.85 -1.76 -36.67
N LEU A 686 -15.67 -2.07 -36.14
CA LEU A 686 -15.02 -1.27 -35.11
C LEU A 686 -14.45 0.03 -35.72
N THR A 687 -14.57 1.12 -34.98
CA THR A 687 -13.92 2.40 -35.31
C THR A 687 -12.42 2.32 -35.03
N PRO A 688 -11.57 3.18 -35.64
CA PRO A 688 -10.13 3.16 -35.39
C PRO A 688 -9.72 3.28 -33.92
N SER A 689 -10.46 4.06 -33.13
CA SER A 689 -10.24 4.20 -31.68
C SER A 689 -10.59 2.91 -30.92
N GLU A 690 -11.72 2.27 -31.26
CA GLU A 690 -12.12 0.98 -30.68
C GLU A 690 -11.14 -0.14 -31.06
N ILE A 691 -10.67 -0.16 -32.32
CA ILE A 691 -9.62 -1.11 -32.76
C ILE A 691 -8.39 -0.97 -31.88
N GLY A 692 -7.94 0.25 -31.62
CA GLY A 692 -6.80 0.51 -30.75
C GLY A 692 -6.99 -0.05 -29.34
N ARG A 693 -8.12 0.26 -28.68
CA ARG A 693 -8.44 -0.26 -27.33
C ARG A 693 -8.54 -1.78 -27.28
N VAL A 694 -9.25 -2.38 -28.24
CA VAL A 694 -9.42 -3.83 -28.33
C VAL A 694 -8.08 -4.52 -28.58
N MET A 695 -7.30 -4.07 -29.57
CA MET A 695 -6.00 -4.69 -29.86
C MET A 695 -4.99 -4.52 -28.72
N ARG A 696 -5.10 -3.44 -27.94
CA ARG A 696 -4.31 -3.28 -26.71
C ARG A 696 -4.63 -4.36 -25.68
N GLY A 697 -5.91 -4.67 -25.46
CA GLY A 697 -6.34 -5.78 -24.60
C GLY A 697 -5.84 -7.15 -25.09
N VAL A 698 -5.88 -7.38 -26.40
CA VAL A 698 -5.33 -8.60 -27.04
C VAL A 698 -3.82 -8.72 -26.77
N LEU A 699 -3.06 -7.63 -26.91
CA LEU A 699 -1.62 -7.62 -26.64
C LEU A 699 -1.30 -7.89 -25.17
N LEU A 700 -2.06 -7.32 -24.23
CA LEU A 700 -1.92 -7.64 -22.80
C LEU A 700 -2.16 -9.13 -22.53
N GLY A 701 -3.17 -9.73 -23.18
CA GLY A 701 -3.44 -11.16 -23.04
C GLY A 701 -2.31 -12.02 -23.58
N LEU A 702 -1.75 -11.64 -24.71
CA LEU A 702 -0.59 -12.33 -25.29
C LEU A 702 0.67 -12.16 -24.47
N GLN A 703 0.90 -10.98 -23.89
CA GLN A 703 2.00 -10.75 -22.97
C GLN A 703 1.96 -11.77 -21.82
N SER A 704 0.82 -11.90 -21.13
CA SER A 704 0.66 -12.85 -20.03
C SER A 704 0.92 -14.31 -20.46
N LEU A 705 0.42 -14.71 -21.64
CA LEU A 705 0.67 -16.04 -22.18
C LEU A 705 2.16 -16.26 -22.54
N HIS A 706 2.79 -15.28 -23.21
CA HIS A 706 4.18 -15.35 -23.66
C HIS A 706 5.18 -15.34 -22.51
N GLU A 707 4.93 -14.56 -21.46
CA GLU A 707 5.72 -14.56 -20.21
C GLU A 707 5.73 -15.95 -19.55
N SER A 708 4.64 -16.70 -19.70
CA SER A 708 4.51 -18.09 -19.24
C SER A 708 4.93 -19.14 -20.28
N CYS A 709 5.60 -18.73 -21.36
CA CYS A 709 6.05 -19.59 -22.47
C CYS A 709 4.93 -20.33 -23.21
N ILE A 710 3.70 -19.79 -23.22
CA ILE A 710 2.56 -20.33 -23.95
C ILE A 710 2.42 -19.58 -25.27
N THR A 711 2.62 -20.28 -26.40
CA THR A 711 2.30 -19.73 -27.74
C THR A 711 0.88 -20.12 -28.13
N HIS A 712 0.03 -19.13 -28.42
CA HIS A 712 -1.38 -19.35 -28.76
C HIS A 712 -1.50 -20.12 -30.08
N ALA A 713 -0.73 -19.70 -31.10
CA ALA A 713 -0.59 -20.34 -32.42
C ALA A 713 -1.90 -20.51 -33.21
N SER A 714 -2.99 -19.92 -32.76
CA SER A 714 -4.29 -19.95 -33.46
C SER A 714 -5.02 -18.61 -33.42
N LEU A 715 -4.26 -17.51 -33.40
CA LEU A 715 -4.82 -16.17 -33.40
C LEU A 715 -5.45 -15.86 -34.75
N ASN A 716 -6.77 -15.67 -34.74
CA ASN A 716 -7.56 -15.28 -35.90
C ASN A 716 -8.81 -14.54 -35.42
N ALA A 717 -9.56 -13.95 -36.36
CA ALA A 717 -10.73 -13.13 -36.03
C ALA A 717 -11.88 -13.87 -35.29
N ASN A 718 -11.89 -15.21 -35.25
CA ASN A 718 -12.87 -15.98 -34.46
C ASN A 718 -12.43 -16.22 -33.02
N ASN A 719 -11.10 -16.23 -32.78
CA ASN A 719 -10.50 -16.50 -31.48
C ASN A 719 -10.07 -15.21 -30.75
N LEU A 720 -10.49 -14.06 -31.25
CA LEU A 720 -10.30 -12.76 -30.63
C LEU A 720 -11.67 -12.15 -30.39
N PHE A 721 -11.88 -11.59 -29.20
CA PHE A 721 -13.16 -11.07 -28.76
C PHE A 721 -13.01 -9.60 -28.35
N ALA A 722 -14.04 -8.80 -28.61
CA ALA A 722 -14.17 -7.47 -28.05
C ALA A 722 -15.39 -7.42 -27.12
N VAL A 723 -15.13 -7.28 -25.83
CA VAL A 723 -16.15 -7.08 -24.80
C VAL A 723 -16.48 -5.60 -24.74
N ASN A 724 -17.76 -5.27 -24.87
CA ASN A 724 -18.29 -3.89 -24.89
C ASN A 724 -17.61 -2.95 -25.90
N ARG A 725 -16.90 -3.49 -26.92
CA ARG A 725 -16.09 -2.72 -27.90
C ARG A 725 -14.96 -1.89 -27.28
N GLU A 726 -14.63 -2.14 -26.01
CA GLU A 726 -13.60 -1.41 -25.25
C GLU A 726 -12.46 -2.31 -24.81
N GLN A 727 -12.74 -3.60 -24.58
CA GLN A 727 -11.77 -4.53 -24.04
C GLN A 727 -11.57 -5.71 -24.99
N GLY A 728 -10.34 -5.91 -25.45
CA GLY A 728 -9.97 -7.10 -26.21
C GLY A 728 -9.61 -8.27 -25.31
N ILE A 729 -10.13 -9.45 -25.64
CA ILE A 729 -9.84 -10.70 -24.94
C ILE A 729 -9.28 -11.71 -25.93
N VAL A 730 -8.16 -12.33 -25.55
CA VAL A 730 -7.60 -13.47 -26.28
C VAL A 730 -8.45 -14.71 -25.97
N GLY A 731 -9.05 -15.30 -27.00
CA GLY A 731 -9.83 -16.52 -26.87
C GLY A 731 -8.99 -17.73 -26.44
N ASP A 732 -9.67 -18.81 -26.11
CA ASP A 732 -9.06 -20.13 -25.95
C ASP A 732 -8.65 -20.72 -27.31
N PHE A 733 -7.71 -21.66 -27.26
CA PHE A 733 -7.25 -22.43 -28.40
C PHE A 733 -7.57 -23.91 -28.23
N ASP A 734 -7.38 -24.67 -29.31
CA ASP A 734 -7.57 -26.11 -29.27
C ASP A 734 -6.48 -26.80 -28.44
N PHE A 735 -6.84 -27.17 -27.21
CA PHE A 735 -5.96 -27.84 -26.25
C PHE A 735 -5.63 -29.29 -26.64
N THR A 736 -6.33 -29.88 -27.61
CA THR A 736 -6.01 -31.24 -28.11
C THR A 736 -4.85 -31.22 -29.11
N LYS A 737 -4.64 -30.08 -29.78
CA LYS A 737 -3.62 -29.90 -30.83
C LYS A 737 -2.30 -29.37 -30.28
N THR A 738 -1.20 -29.61 -30.98
CA THR A 738 0.08 -28.94 -30.71
C THR A 738 0.11 -27.53 -31.33
N PRO A 739 0.98 -26.61 -30.87
CA PRO A 739 1.13 -25.30 -31.50
C PRO A 739 1.36 -25.38 -33.01
N GLU A 740 2.13 -26.36 -33.49
CA GLU A 740 2.44 -26.57 -34.91
C GLU A 740 1.17 -26.87 -35.71
N GLN A 741 0.33 -27.78 -35.19
CA GLN A 741 -0.94 -28.14 -35.81
C GLN A 741 -1.95 -26.98 -35.80
N ARG A 742 -1.90 -26.12 -34.77
CA ARG A 742 -2.74 -24.92 -34.68
C ARG A 742 -2.32 -23.84 -35.67
N ALA A 743 -1.01 -23.62 -35.82
CA ALA A 743 -0.45 -22.53 -36.61
C ALA A 743 -0.66 -22.68 -38.12
N VAL A 744 -0.86 -23.91 -38.59
CA VAL A 744 -1.15 -24.23 -39.99
C VAL A 744 -2.60 -24.66 -40.23
N ASP A 745 -3.48 -24.47 -39.24
CA ASP A 745 -4.90 -24.79 -39.40
C ASP A 745 -5.52 -23.94 -40.51
N CYS A 746 -6.40 -24.53 -41.31
CA CYS A 746 -7.08 -23.84 -42.40
C CYS A 746 -8.01 -22.69 -41.96
N GLY A 747 -8.10 -22.39 -40.65
CA GLY A 747 -8.76 -21.22 -40.09
C GLY A 747 -7.85 -20.00 -39.91
N MET A 748 -6.55 -20.11 -40.18
CA MET A 748 -5.54 -19.05 -40.03
C MET A 748 -5.59 -18.01 -41.17
N VAL A 749 -6.76 -17.41 -41.36
CA VAL A 749 -7.04 -16.39 -42.38
C VAL A 749 -7.95 -15.31 -41.79
N ALA A 750 -7.69 -14.04 -42.10
CA ALA A 750 -8.59 -12.91 -41.82
C ALA A 750 -8.98 -12.25 -43.16
N GLY A 751 -10.22 -12.44 -43.59
CA GLY A 751 -10.65 -12.03 -44.93
C GLY A 751 -9.86 -12.75 -46.01
N SER A 752 -9.08 -12.01 -46.80
CA SER A 752 -8.15 -12.54 -47.82
C SER A 752 -6.68 -12.56 -47.35
N ILE A 753 -6.41 -12.20 -46.09
CA ILE A 753 -5.05 -12.12 -45.52
C ILE A 753 -4.71 -13.45 -44.84
N SER A 754 -3.58 -14.05 -45.22
CA SER A 754 -3.01 -15.20 -44.52
C SER A 754 -2.41 -14.76 -43.20
N LEU A 755 -2.82 -15.41 -42.10
CA LEU A 755 -2.26 -15.18 -40.76
C LEU A 755 -1.12 -16.14 -40.44
N VAL A 756 -0.75 -17.02 -41.38
CA VAL A 756 0.35 -17.98 -41.21
C VAL A 756 1.67 -17.25 -41.41
N ALA A 757 2.45 -17.16 -40.34
CA ALA A 757 3.72 -16.45 -40.30
C ALA A 757 4.76 -17.06 -41.26
N PRO A 758 5.64 -16.24 -41.86
CA PRO A 758 6.56 -16.68 -42.93
C PRO A 758 7.59 -17.73 -42.47
N GLU A 759 8.01 -17.71 -41.21
CA GLU A 759 8.94 -18.67 -40.61
C GLU A 759 8.35 -20.09 -40.55
N LEU A 760 7.03 -20.23 -40.38
CA LEU A 760 6.36 -21.53 -40.38
C LEU A 760 6.41 -22.18 -41.76
N ARG A 761 6.39 -21.38 -42.82
CA ARG A 761 6.55 -21.84 -44.21
C ARG A 761 7.96 -22.36 -44.47
N GLN A 762 8.93 -21.89 -43.68
CA GLN A 762 10.31 -22.39 -43.66
C GLN A 762 10.49 -23.58 -42.70
N SER A 763 9.40 -24.19 -42.22
CA SER A 763 9.39 -25.32 -41.29
C SER A 763 10.02 -25.01 -39.92
N GLN A 764 10.03 -23.75 -39.49
CA GLN A 764 10.40 -23.38 -38.12
C GLN A 764 9.23 -23.63 -37.15
N LEU A 765 9.54 -23.83 -35.87
CA LEU A 765 8.53 -24.04 -34.84
C LEU A 765 7.79 -22.74 -34.50
N PRO A 766 6.49 -22.81 -34.18
CA PRO A 766 5.73 -21.66 -33.69
C PRO A 766 6.38 -21.07 -32.43
N SER A 767 6.38 -19.75 -32.37
CA SER A 767 6.94 -18.98 -31.26
C SER A 767 6.06 -17.77 -30.92
N PRO A 768 6.30 -17.05 -29.82
CA PRO A 768 5.64 -15.77 -29.55
C PRO A 768 5.64 -14.81 -30.75
N ALA A 769 6.71 -14.80 -31.56
CA ALA A 769 6.76 -13.98 -32.77
C ALA A 769 5.71 -14.37 -33.82
N THR A 770 5.37 -15.66 -33.91
CA THR A 770 4.31 -16.18 -34.80
C THR A 770 2.95 -15.58 -34.44
N ASP A 771 2.63 -15.49 -33.15
CA ASP A 771 1.42 -14.84 -32.68
C ASP A 771 1.40 -13.34 -33.04
N MET A 772 2.55 -12.66 -32.89
CA MET A 772 2.67 -11.23 -33.22
C MET A 772 2.50 -10.94 -34.72
N TYR A 773 2.86 -11.87 -35.60
CA TYR A 773 2.54 -11.76 -37.02
C TYR A 773 1.04 -11.86 -37.28
N ALA A 774 0.36 -12.81 -36.63
CA ALA A 774 -1.08 -12.97 -36.74
C ALA A 774 -1.82 -11.73 -36.20
N VAL A 775 -1.34 -11.11 -35.12
CA VAL A 775 -1.83 -9.82 -34.61
C VAL A 775 -1.73 -8.74 -35.68
N GLY A 776 -0.58 -8.60 -36.34
CA GLY A 776 -0.41 -7.64 -37.44
C GLY A 776 -1.38 -7.89 -38.61
N GLY A 777 -1.61 -9.16 -38.96
CA GLY A 777 -2.56 -9.52 -40.02
C GLY A 777 -4.02 -9.22 -39.65
N VAL A 778 -4.43 -9.49 -38.41
CA VAL A 778 -5.75 -9.14 -37.90
C VAL A 778 -5.92 -7.63 -37.82
N MET A 779 -4.92 -6.89 -37.35
CA MET A 779 -4.97 -5.43 -37.24
C MET A 779 -5.10 -4.78 -38.63
N LEU A 780 -4.35 -5.28 -39.62
CA LEU A 780 -4.51 -4.84 -41.01
C LEU A 780 -5.93 -5.12 -41.52
N TRP A 781 -6.48 -6.30 -41.26
CA TRP A 781 -7.84 -6.66 -41.67
C TRP A 781 -8.93 -5.80 -41.01
N LEU A 782 -8.76 -5.41 -39.74
CA LEU A 782 -9.72 -4.53 -39.05
C LEU A 782 -9.76 -3.12 -39.67
N HIS A 783 -8.61 -2.59 -40.07
CA HIS A 783 -8.53 -1.27 -40.72
C HIS A 783 -8.89 -1.32 -42.22
N VAL A 784 -8.54 -2.41 -42.91
CA VAL A 784 -8.76 -2.58 -44.35
C VAL A 784 -9.31 -3.99 -44.64
N PRO A 785 -10.63 -4.20 -44.50
CA PRO A 785 -11.24 -5.52 -44.66
C PRO A 785 -11.09 -6.12 -46.07
N ASP A 786 -11.03 -5.27 -47.10
CA ASP A 786 -10.95 -5.64 -48.51
C ASP A 786 -9.51 -5.86 -49.00
N CYS A 787 -8.51 -5.85 -48.11
CA CYS A 787 -7.12 -6.04 -48.48
C CYS A 787 -6.88 -7.46 -49.02
N THR A 788 -6.45 -7.56 -50.28
CA THR A 788 -6.05 -8.82 -50.91
C THR A 788 -4.56 -9.06 -50.71
N GLY A 789 -4.19 -10.23 -50.18
CA GLY A 789 -2.79 -10.65 -50.12
C GLY A 789 -2.19 -10.82 -51.52
N ASP A 790 -0.92 -10.42 -51.70
CA ASP A 790 -0.22 -10.54 -52.98
C ASP A 790 0.14 -12.01 -53.25
N ASN A 791 -0.31 -12.55 -54.40
CA ASN A 791 -0.31 -13.99 -54.69
C ASN A 791 1.09 -14.63 -54.78
N GLU A 792 2.16 -13.85 -54.91
CA GLU A 792 3.53 -14.37 -55.10
C GLU A 792 4.34 -14.51 -53.81
N GLN A 793 4.06 -13.68 -52.77
CA GLN A 793 4.80 -13.69 -51.50
C GLN A 793 3.90 -13.95 -50.28
N GLN A 794 2.57 -13.84 -50.42
CA GLN A 794 1.58 -13.99 -49.34
C GLN A 794 1.93 -13.18 -48.07
N VAL A 795 2.67 -12.07 -48.23
CA VAL A 795 2.87 -11.02 -47.22
C VAL A 795 2.09 -9.80 -47.71
N PRO A 796 1.26 -9.15 -46.88
CA PRO A 796 0.46 -8.02 -47.33
C PRO A 796 1.33 -6.82 -47.73
N ARG A 797 1.12 -6.25 -48.93
CA ARG A 797 1.76 -4.98 -49.30
C ARG A 797 1.06 -3.82 -48.58
N LEU A 798 1.80 -3.10 -47.75
CA LEU A 798 1.29 -1.92 -47.02
C LEU A 798 1.33 -0.63 -47.88
N SER A 799 2.04 -0.63 -49.01
CA SER A 799 2.21 0.53 -49.88
C SER A 799 0.93 0.81 -50.69
N GLY A 800 0.34 2.00 -50.52
CA GLY A 800 -0.85 2.44 -51.26
C GLY A 800 -2.19 2.29 -50.53
N LEU A 801 -2.18 1.82 -49.29
CA LEU A 801 -3.37 1.78 -48.42
C LEU A 801 -3.55 3.12 -47.70
N GLN A 802 -4.80 3.59 -47.58
CA GLN A 802 -5.14 4.78 -46.77
C GLN A 802 -5.16 4.41 -45.28
N LEU A 803 -3.98 4.31 -44.67
CA LEU A 803 -3.79 4.03 -43.24
C LEU A 803 -3.24 5.26 -42.52
N ASP A 804 -3.57 5.39 -41.24
CA ASP A 804 -2.90 6.34 -40.37
C ASP A 804 -1.39 6.02 -40.28
N VAL A 805 -0.54 7.05 -40.24
CA VAL A 805 0.92 6.91 -40.27
C VAL A 805 1.43 6.04 -39.11
N LYS A 806 0.81 6.15 -37.92
CA LYS A 806 1.19 5.36 -36.75
C LYS A 806 0.81 3.89 -36.94
N VAL A 807 -0.39 3.61 -37.47
CA VAL A 807 -0.84 2.25 -37.80
C VAL A 807 0.09 1.63 -38.86
N GLN A 808 0.43 2.37 -39.91
CA GLN A 808 1.33 1.88 -40.96
C GLN A 808 2.72 1.56 -40.41
N THR A 809 3.23 2.41 -39.51
CA THR A 809 4.54 2.21 -38.85
C THR A 809 4.52 0.95 -37.98
N LEU A 810 3.50 0.78 -37.13
CA LEU A 810 3.35 -0.41 -36.30
C LEU A 810 3.23 -1.70 -37.14
N LEU A 811 2.38 -1.70 -38.17
CA LEU A 811 2.22 -2.84 -39.08
C LEU A 811 3.53 -3.20 -39.80
N SER A 812 4.36 -2.21 -40.15
CA SER A 812 5.68 -2.45 -40.75
C SER A 812 6.67 -3.13 -39.80
N LYS A 813 6.45 -3.05 -38.49
CA LYS A 813 7.26 -3.74 -37.46
C LYS A 813 6.70 -5.13 -37.09
N LEU A 814 5.39 -5.36 -37.30
CA LEU A 814 4.71 -6.63 -37.00
C LEU A 814 4.71 -7.61 -38.18
N LEU A 815 4.57 -7.12 -39.42
CA LEU A 815 4.46 -7.95 -40.63
C LEU A 815 5.82 -8.18 -41.32
N VAL A 816 6.87 -8.49 -40.54
CA VAL A 816 8.25 -8.73 -41.05
C VAL A 816 8.74 -10.14 -40.78
N CYS A 817 9.67 -10.62 -41.60
CA CYS A 817 10.22 -11.97 -41.47
C CYS A 817 11.15 -12.16 -40.27
N SER A 818 11.81 -11.11 -39.77
CA SER A 818 12.76 -11.18 -38.64
C SER A 818 12.67 -9.94 -37.75
N ARG A 819 13.03 -10.09 -36.47
CA ARG A 819 13.02 -9.01 -35.44
C ARG A 819 11.65 -8.32 -35.27
N ARG A 820 10.58 -9.12 -35.23
CA ARG A 820 9.23 -8.65 -34.85
C ARG A 820 9.24 -8.13 -33.42
N LEU A 821 8.39 -7.13 -33.17
CA LEU A 821 8.09 -6.70 -31.80
C LEU A 821 7.46 -7.85 -31.02
N SER A 822 7.89 -8.02 -29.78
CA SER A 822 7.16 -8.77 -28.76
C SER A 822 5.87 -8.05 -28.35
N ALA A 823 4.98 -8.73 -27.63
CA ALA A 823 3.76 -8.11 -27.11
C ALA A 823 4.06 -6.88 -26.23
N VAL A 824 5.10 -6.97 -25.40
CA VAL A 824 5.57 -5.87 -24.53
C VAL A 824 6.07 -4.69 -25.35
N GLU A 825 6.94 -4.94 -26.33
CA GLU A 825 7.48 -3.87 -27.19
C GLU A 825 6.38 -3.24 -28.06
N ALA A 826 5.39 -4.02 -28.51
CA ALA A 826 4.25 -3.51 -29.26
C ALA A 826 3.36 -2.60 -28.39
N LEU A 827 3.13 -2.93 -27.12
CA LEU A 827 2.39 -2.07 -26.19
C LEU A 827 3.09 -0.73 -25.94
N CYS A 828 4.43 -0.70 -26.00
CA CYS A 828 5.22 0.53 -25.89
C CYS A 828 5.37 1.32 -27.20
N ASP A 829 4.74 0.88 -28.29
CA ASP A 829 4.79 1.62 -29.57
C ASP A 829 3.92 2.89 -29.52
N ASP A 830 4.36 3.94 -30.22
CA ASP A 830 3.70 5.25 -30.28
C ASP A 830 2.20 5.17 -30.63
N TYR A 831 1.78 4.16 -31.40
CA TYR A 831 0.37 3.94 -31.70
C TYR A 831 -0.46 3.73 -30.42
N PHE A 832 -0.05 2.81 -29.54
CA PHE A 832 -0.81 2.48 -28.33
C PHE A 832 -0.65 3.53 -27.23
N LEU A 833 0.54 4.13 -27.09
CA LEU A 833 0.76 5.25 -26.16
C LEU A 833 -0.12 6.46 -26.49
N SER A 834 -0.40 6.70 -27.77
CA SER A 834 -1.26 7.81 -28.17
C SER A 834 -2.76 7.61 -27.97
N LEU A 835 -3.17 6.43 -27.49
CA LEU A 835 -4.55 6.13 -27.11
C LEU A 835 -4.80 6.29 -25.60
N GLU A 836 -3.75 6.55 -24.81
CA GLU A 836 -3.84 6.78 -23.35
C GLU A 836 -4.05 8.26 -22.98
N ASN A 837 -3.86 9.17 -23.95
CA ASN A 837 -4.17 10.61 -23.86
C ASN A 837 -5.48 10.91 -24.60
#